data_AF-A0A5J4NQP1-F1
#
_entry.id   AF-A0A5J4NQP1-F1
#
_cell.length_a   1.000
_cell.length_b   1.000
_cell.length_c   1.000
_cell.angle_alpha   90.00
_cell.angle_beta   90.00
_cell.angle_gamma   90.00
#
_symmetry.space_group_name_H-M   'P 1'
#
loop_
_entity.id
_entity.type
_entity.pdbx_description
1 polymer ?
#
loop_
_entity_poly.entity_id
_entity_poly.type
_entity_poly.pdbx_seq_one_letter_code
_entity_poly.pdbx_strand_id
1 'polypeptide(L)'
;MVKICVVGCLHGELDRVYTDIAAAEQVGQFKTDLVLCCGDFQSLRNPGDLVGMSVPAKYYAMGDFWRYYAEELRVPILTLFVGGNHEASGYLQELPYGGWVAPNIWYMGYAGVVQFAGLRIAGLSGIYKQHDYTMGHFERPPYSEASKRSVYHVRNLEVFRLGQLRRPLDVVLSHDWPRGVYHYGDTQALLRRKRDFADEVYSDTLGSPPAEQLLCRLRPRYWFSAHLHCKFAAVVQHSETPSGHSQITRFLALDKCLPRRDYLQFVDVEPLGTQKPHNVGNSPTPDVSENSDEDDSFIVSYPCCSDSRNPALEDSNVTDADADSLEESPTLFLDPEWLCVLRSTNHLMSTSKVPCILPGRNAADRCDFSASNEEIRALYEPFGNQFIIPDNFERTAPLYKPDDTSAYSHPGSNALRSLAQQATMMQPKIFSNPQTELLCAMLDLINPNALHLGRESYSLVELSSQLKEKTAENDEDDDDEVEEEPGNIEAEEHEDEPVASAPDAKHVPDPDTSWISSEYSGFQAEIAEYDPLHSVCMSPAHPHLTKKSLSIRASHNPEELNLDDVEDEDDDGNDHLEDFAATTKSNLLTSNEESCVEAYSPQPLLQSFEAHANEAEDEAVQSPGIGYVPSVTIPNQPSHNTEEIPLSGSSDESEEEKTM
;
A
#
# COMPACT_ATOMS: atom_id res chain seq x y z
N MET A 1 10.09 12.71 -20.72
CA MET A 1 9.32 11.51 -20.32
C MET A 1 10.06 10.86 -19.18
N VAL A 2 9.35 10.18 -18.29
CA VAL A 2 9.91 9.34 -17.24
C VAL A 2 9.81 7.89 -17.70
N LYS A 3 10.94 7.19 -17.77
CA LYS A 3 11.01 5.77 -18.17
C LYS A 3 10.84 4.91 -16.93
N ILE A 4 9.66 4.30 -16.80
CA ILE A 4 9.30 3.48 -15.64
C ILE A 4 9.47 1.99 -16.00
N CYS A 5 10.15 1.22 -15.15
CA CYS A 5 10.03 -0.23 -15.14
C CYS A 5 8.93 -0.65 -14.15
N VAL A 6 7.83 -1.18 -14.64
CA VAL A 6 6.77 -1.78 -13.82
C VAL A 6 7.11 -3.24 -13.58
N VAL A 7 6.98 -3.71 -12.34
CA VAL A 7 7.26 -5.09 -11.91
C VAL A 7 6.02 -5.68 -11.22
N GLY A 8 5.74 -6.96 -11.50
CA GLY A 8 4.66 -7.73 -10.90
C GLY A 8 4.95 -8.23 -9.47
N CYS A 9 4.77 -9.52 -9.21
CA CYS A 9 5.10 -10.12 -7.90
C CYS A 9 6.60 -10.41 -7.82
N LEU A 10 7.35 -9.75 -6.92
CA LEU A 10 8.81 -9.88 -6.86
C LEU A 10 9.29 -11.19 -6.21
N HIS A 11 8.65 -11.59 -5.12
CA HIS A 11 9.05 -12.70 -4.23
C HIS A 11 10.50 -12.68 -3.73
N GLY A 12 11.07 -11.49 -3.55
CA GLY A 12 12.44 -11.32 -3.04
C GLY A 12 13.56 -11.57 -4.04
N GLU A 13 13.25 -11.83 -5.32
CA GLU A 13 14.18 -11.98 -6.45
C GLU A 13 14.66 -10.60 -6.96
N LEU A 14 15.26 -9.81 -6.07
CA LEU A 14 15.57 -8.40 -6.31
C LEU A 14 16.83 -8.22 -7.17
N ASP A 15 17.85 -9.07 -6.99
CA ASP A 15 19.05 -9.10 -7.85
C ASP A 15 18.68 -9.45 -9.30
N ARG A 16 17.71 -10.36 -9.47
CA ARG A 16 17.19 -10.80 -10.77
C ARG A 16 16.59 -9.62 -11.54
N VAL A 17 15.72 -8.85 -10.91
CA VAL A 17 15.05 -7.69 -11.53
C VAL A 17 16.05 -6.65 -12.02
N TYR A 18 17.06 -6.27 -11.22
CA TYR A 18 18.07 -5.31 -11.71
C TYR A 18 18.97 -5.89 -12.81
N THR A 19 19.23 -7.19 -12.79
CA THR A 19 19.97 -7.87 -13.86
C THR A 19 19.23 -7.77 -15.20
N ASP A 20 17.91 -8.03 -15.21
CA ASP A 20 17.10 -7.93 -16.43
C ASP A 20 16.83 -6.48 -16.85
N ILE A 21 16.72 -5.54 -15.92
CA ILE A 21 16.66 -4.10 -16.24
C ILE A 21 17.96 -3.65 -16.92
N ALA A 22 19.12 -3.97 -16.36
CA ALA A 22 20.41 -3.59 -16.94
C ALA A 22 20.62 -4.20 -18.35
N ALA A 23 20.17 -5.45 -18.55
CA ALA A 23 20.18 -6.09 -19.87
C ALA A 23 19.23 -5.38 -20.86
N ALA A 24 18.02 -5.02 -20.43
CA ALA A 24 17.05 -4.33 -21.27
C ALA A 24 17.50 -2.90 -21.65
N GLU A 25 18.10 -2.15 -20.72
CA GLU A 25 18.73 -0.85 -20.99
C GLU A 25 19.86 -0.96 -22.01
N GLN A 26 20.73 -1.96 -21.88
CA GLN A 26 21.83 -2.19 -22.80
C GLN A 26 21.35 -2.54 -24.22
N VAL A 27 20.28 -3.33 -24.34
CA VAL A 27 19.68 -3.74 -25.62
C VAL A 27 18.89 -2.60 -26.26
N GLY A 28 18.01 -1.93 -25.49
CA GLY A 28 17.11 -0.88 -25.98
C GLY A 28 17.73 0.53 -26.00
N GLN A 29 18.96 0.70 -25.54
CA GLN A 29 19.70 1.98 -25.51
C GLN A 29 18.96 3.11 -24.76
N PHE A 30 18.31 2.77 -23.64
CA PHE A 30 17.60 3.72 -22.77
C PHE A 30 18.14 3.66 -21.33
N LYS A 31 17.65 4.55 -20.47
CA LYS A 31 17.83 4.52 -19.01
C LYS A 31 16.48 4.51 -18.31
N THR A 32 16.41 3.84 -17.16
CA THR A 32 15.23 3.67 -16.33
C THR A 32 15.31 4.66 -15.18
N ASP A 33 14.33 5.56 -15.08
CA ASP A 33 14.31 6.59 -14.03
C ASP A 33 13.73 6.06 -12.71
N LEU A 34 12.80 5.09 -12.81
CA LEU A 34 11.99 4.62 -11.68
C LEU A 34 11.59 3.14 -11.84
N VAL A 35 11.62 2.38 -10.75
CA VAL A 35 11.03 1.04 -10.66
C VAL A 35 9.77 1.11 -9.79
N LEU A 36 8.67 0.52 -10.27
CA LEU A 36 7.40 0.40 -9.53
C LEU A 36 7.05 -1.08 -9.36
N CYS A 37 7.15 -1.60 -8.14
CA CYS A 37 6.82 -3.00 -7.84
C CYS A 37 5.41 -3.12 -7.25
N CYS A 38 4.59 -4.01 -7.84
CA CYS A 38 3.18 -4.17 -7.49
C CYS A 38 2.95 -5.21 -6.38
N GLY A 39 3.89 -5.37 -5.43
CA GLY A 39 3.77 -6.22 -4.25
C GLY A 39 4.35 -7.63 -4.33
N ASP A 40 4.08 -8.40 -3.28
CA ASP A 40 4.84 -9.60 -2.88
C ASP A 40 6.35 -9.31 -2.89
N PHE A 41 6.75 -8.17 -2.31
CA PHE A 41 8.11 -7.67 -2.33
C PHE A 41 9.07 -8.51 -1.47
N GLN A 42 8.57 -9.06 -0.36
CA GLN A 42 9.32 -9.87 0.60
C GLN A 42 10.54 -9.14 1.19
N SER A 43 10.31 -7.97 1.80
CA SER A 43 11.33 -7.15 2.48
C SER A 43 11.86 -7.77 3.79
N LEU A 44 12.45 -8.97 3.71
CA LEU A 44 12.90 -9.78 4.85
C LEU A 44 14.27 -9.32 5.37
N ARG A 45 14.34 -8.85 6.62
CA ARG A 45 15.58 -8.35 7.23
C ARG A 45 16.39 -9.49 7.86
N ASN A 46 15.69 -10.40 8.51
CA ASN A 46 16.25 -11.59 9.18
C ASN A 46 15.20 -12.71 9.30
N PRO A 47 15.60 -13.94 9.68
CA PRO A 47 14.68 -15.08 9.80
C PRO A 47 13.50 -14.88 10.76
N GLY A 48 13.53 -13.92 11.69
CA GLY A 48 12.39 -13.59 12.54
C GLY A 48 11.20 -13.02 11.76
N ASP A 49 11.44 -12.31 10.66
CA ASP A 49 10.37 -11.77 9.80
C ASP A 49 9.61 -12.90 9.06
N LEU A 50 10.26 -14.04 8.77
CA LEU A 50 9.62 -15.22 8.16
C LEU A 50 8.43 -15.74 9.00
N VAL A 51 8.50 -15.61 10.33
CA VAL A 51 7.42 -16.02 11.24
C VAL A 51 6.13 -15.22 10.99
N GLY A 52 6.25 -13.97 10.54
CA GLY A 52 5.12 -13.09 10.20
C GLY A 52 4.51 -13.35 8.82
N MET A 53 5.25 -13.96 7.89
CA MET A 53 4.76 -14.23 6.54
C MET A 53 3.62 -15.25 6.54
N SER A 54 2.62 -15.05 5.69
CA SER A 54 1.63 -16.09 5.32
C SER A 54 2.19 -17.04 4.25
N VAL A 55 3.37 -17.61 4.51
CA VAL A 55 4.04 -18.61 3.64
C VAL A 55 4.21 -19.92 4.43
N PRO A 56 3.85 -21.10 3.89
CA PRO A 56 4.12 -22.37 4.55
C PRO A 56 5.62 -22.58 4.78
N ALA A 57 6.03 -22.93 6.00
CA ALA A 57 7.45 -22.98 6.41
C ALA A 57 8.37 -23.93 5.60
N LYS A 58 7.81 -24.80 4.75
CA LYS A 58 8.55 -25.60 3.74
C LYS A 58 9.10 -24.77 2.58
N TYR A 59 8.56 -23.57 2.33
CA TYR A 59 8.93 -22.65 1.26
C TYR A 59 9.62 -21.37 1.78
N TYR A 60 10.08 -21.35 3.04
CA TYR A 60 10.81 -20.21 3.59
C TYR A 60 12.18 -20.04 2.90
N ALA A 61 12.38 -18.88 2.27
CA ALA A 61 13.64 -18.38 1.74
C ALA A 61 13.81 -16.91 2.17
N MET A 62 15.05 -16.45 2.33
CA MET A 62 15.34 -15.06 2.71
C MET A 62 15.25 -14.06 1.56
N GLY A 63 15.31 -14.52 0.30
CA GLY A 63 15.50 -13.67 -0.87
C GLY A 63 16.81 -12.87 -0.82
N ASP A 64 16.88 -11.83 -1.64
CA ASP A 64 18.05 -10.94 -1.72
C ASP A 64 17.99 -9.77 -0.72
N PHE A 65 16.79 -9.36 -0.32
CA PHE A 65 16.52 -8.07 0.33
C PHE A 65 17.38 -7.78 1.58
N TRP A 66 17.70 -8.80 2.37
CA TRP A 66 18.48 -8.65 3.60
C TRP A 66 19.87 -8.01 3.36
N ARG A 67 20.47 -8.18 2.18
CA ARG A 67 21.74 -7.51 1.78
C ARG A 67 21.57 -6.01 1.59
N TYR A 68 20.45 -5.60 1.00
CA TYR A 68 20.09 -4.19 0.85
C TYR A 68 19.73 -3.55 2.19
N TYR A 69 19.06 -4.29 3.08
CA TYR A 69 18.80 -3.86 4.46
C TYR A 69 20.09 -3.77 5.32
N ALA A 70 21.06 -4.64 5.05
CA ALA A 70 22.41 -4.58 5.64
C ALA A 70 23.30 -3.51 5.00
N GLU A 71 22.84 -2.86 3.93
CA GLU A 71 23.57 -1.90 3.09
C GLU A 71 24.87 -2.48 2.50
N GLU A 72 24.94 -3.81 2.39
CA GLU A 72 25.95 -4.54 1.61
C GLU A 72 25.74 -4.33 0.10
N LEU A 73 24.51 -3.98 -0.30
CA LEU A 73 24.16 -3.44 -1.61
C LEU A 73 23.26 -2.20 -1.47
N ARG A 74 23.26 -1.35 -2.50
CA ARG A 74 22.26 -0.29 -2.73
C ARG A 74 21.62 -0.50 -4.09
N VAL A 75 20.33 -0.18 -4.25
CA VAL A 75 19.67 -0.32 -5.55
C VAL A 75 20.06 0.82 -6.50
N PRO A 76 20.33 0.55 -7.80
CA PRO A 76 20.84 1.54 -8.73
C PRO A 76 19.78 2.55 -9.21
N ILE A 77 18.49 2.21 -9.08
CA ILE A 77 17.34 2.99 -9.55
C ILE A 77 16.35 3.12 -8.39
N LEU A 78 15.75 4.30 -8.20
CA LEU A 78 14.75 4.51 -7.17
C LEU A 78 13.58 3.53 -7.35
N THR A 79 13.24 2.84 -6.27
CA THR A 79 12.25 1.76 -6.31
C THR A 79 11.13 2.01 -5.32
N LEU A 80 9.91 2.16 -5.83
CA LEU A 80 8.70 2.29 -5.01
C LEU A 80 7.91 0.97 -5.04
N PHE A 81 7.31 0.57 -3.91
CA PHE A 81 6.44 -0.60 -3.89
C PHE A 81 5.23 -0.46 -2.96
N VAL A 82 4.13 -1.12 -3.35
CA VAL A 82 3.02 -1.48 -2.47
C VAL A 82 3.23 -2.90 -1.94
N GLY A 83 2.67 -3.23 -0.78
CA GLY A 83 2.73 -4.59 -0.24
C GLY A 83 1.74 -5.55 -0.90
N GLY A 84 2.10 -6.83 -1.02
CA GLY A 84 1.20 -7.92 -1.39
C GLY A 84 0.69 -8.73 -0.19
N ASN A 85 0.58 -10.06 -0.36
CA ASN A 85 0.18 -11.01 0.69
C ASN A 85 1.32 -11.92 1.17
N HIS A 86 2.39 -12.05 0.40
CA HIS A 86 3.62 -12.71 0.83
C HIS A 86 4.64 -11.64 1.23
N GLU A 87 4.46 -11.05 2.41
CA GLU A 87 5.28 -9.95 2.88
C GLU A 87 5.91 -10.20 4.25
N ALA A 88 7.03 -9.51 4.50
CA ALA A 88 7.59 -9.28 5.83
C ALA A 88 6.68 -8.33 6.63
N SER A 89 5.43 -8.75 6.87
CA SER A 89 4.34 -7.89 7.33
C SER A 89 4.67 -7.19 8.66
N GLY A 90 5.44 -7.84 9.54
CA GLY A 90 5.93 -7.22 10.76
C GLY A 90 6.85 -6.02 10.54
N TYR A 91 7.64 -6.01 9.46
CA TYR A 91 8.42 -4.83 9.08
C TYR A 91 7.55 -3.77 8.40
N LEU A 92 6.67 -4.16 7.47
CA LEU A 92 5.80 -3.21 6.77
C LEU A 92 4.80 -2.51 7.71
N GLN A 93 4.37 -3.18 8.79
CA GLN A 93 3.58 -2.53 9.85
C GLN A 93 4.33 -1.40 10.55
N GLU A 94 5.67 -1.41 10.63
CA GLU A 94 6.48 -0.33 11.22
C GLU A 94 6.41 0.98 10.41
N LEU A 95 5.98 0.90 9.15
CA LEU A 95 5.91 2.01 8.18
C LEU A 95 4.49 2.19 7.59
N PRO A 96 3.45 2.40 8.43
CA PRO A 96 2.05 2.39 7.99
C PRO A 96 1.71 3.54 7.02
N TYR A 97 2.45 4.65 7.10
CA TYR A 97 2.32 5.85 6.25
C TYR A 97 3.38 5.91 5.13
N GLY A 98 4.15 4.85 4.95
CA GLY A 98 5.30 4.78 4.04
C GLY A 98 6.65 5.07 4.71
N GLY A 99 7.73 4.74 4.01
CA GLY A 99 9.10 4.91 4.50
C GLY A 99 10.14 4.14 3.67
N TRP A 100 11.41 4.48 3.84
CA TRP A 100 12.54 3.70 3.34
C TRP A 100 12.64 2.36 4.09
N VAL A 101 12.61 1.26 3.34
CA VAL A 101 12.90 -0.09 3.88
C VAL A 101 14.36 -0.49 3.68
N ALA A 102 15.06 0.19 2.78
CA ALA A 102 16.50 0.21 2.57
C ALA A 102 16.84 1.50 1.79
N PRO A 103 18.10 1.96 1.72
CA PRO A 103 18.44 3.15 0.96
C PRO A 103 18.01 3.01 -0.51
N ASN A 104 17.29 4.01 -1.02
CA ASN A 104 16.73 4.04 -2.37
C ASN A 104 15.58 3.01 -2.66
N ILE A 105 15.03 2.35 -1.62
CA ILE A 105 13.80 1.51 -1.71
C ILE A 105 12.71 2.05 -0.77
N TRP A 106 11.63 2.58 -1.34
CA TRP A 106 10.51 3.21 -0.62
C TRP A 106 9.25 2.33 -0.62
N TYR A 107 8.74 2.04 0.57
CA TYR A 107 7.42 1.44 0.77
C TYR A 107 6.33 2.51 0.79
N MET A 108 5.24 2.29 0.07
CA MET A 108 4.12 3.22 -0.04
C MET A 108 3.18 3.27 1.19
N GLY A 109 3.43 2.48 2.24
CA GLY A 109 2.54 2.36 3.39
C GLY A 109 1.33 1.47 3.12
N TYR A 110 0.36 1.42 4.04
CA TYR A 110 -0.91 0.74 3.79
C TYR A 110 -1.66 1.39 2.61
N ALA A 111 -1.58 2.72 2.53
CA ALA A 111 -1.74 3.49 1.31
C ALA A 111 -0.89 4.77 1.40
N GLY A 112 -0.56 5.34 0.24
CA GLY A 112 0.29 6.53 0.15
C GLY A 112 0.16 7.26 -1.18
N VAL A 113 0.61 8.52 -1.22
CA VAL A 113 0.82 9.29 -2.45
C VAL A 113 2.13 10.04 -2.38
N VAL A 114 2.94 9.93 -3.43
CA VAL A 114 4.23 10.59 -3.59
C VAL A 114 4.33 11.27 -4.96
N GLN A 115 5.31 12.15 -5.12
CA GLN A 115 5.60 12.86 -6.36
C GLN A 115 7.06 12.60 -6.77
N PHE A 116 7.29 12.28 -8.05
CA PHE A 116 8.63 11.97 -8.60
C PHE A 116 8.73 12.46 -10.05
N ALA A 117 9.77 13.22 -10.39
CA ALA A 117 9.99 13.74 -11.75
C ALA A 117 8.74 14.42 -12.40
N GLY A 118 7.90 15.05 -11.56
CA GLY A 118 6.64 15.67 -11.97
C GLY A 118 5.44 14.72 -12.09
N LEU A 119 5.62 13.40 -11.97
CA LEU A 119 4.53 12.43 -11.84
C LEU A 119 3.93 12.46 -10.44
N ARG A 120 2.63 12.17 -10.34
CA ARG A 120 1.96 11.91 -9.06
C ARG A 120 1.47 10.46 -8.98
N ILE A 121 2.00 9.72 -8.00
CA ILE A 121 1.92 8.27 -7.90
C ILE A 121 1.26 7.91 -6.57
N ALA A 122 0.15 7.17 -6.62
CA ALA A 122 -0.52 6.62 -5.44
C ALA A 122 -0.33 5.10 -5.33
N GLY A 123 -0.41 4.57 -4.12
CA GLY A 123 -0.35 3.14 -3.84
C GLY A 123 -1.40 2.70 -2.83
N LEU A 124 -1.94 1.50 -3.02
CA LEU A 124 -2.77 0.75 -2.09
C LEU A 124 -2.12 -0.63 -1.86
N SER A 125 -1.75 -0.93 -0.62
CA SER A 125 -1.10 -2.19 -0.26
C SER A 125 -2.09 -3.25 0.22
N GLY A 126 -1.78 -4.51 -0.05
CA GLY A 126 -2.51 -5.68 0.44
C GLY A 126 -3.48 -6.30 -0.57
N ILE A 127 -4.31 -7.22 -0.09
CA ILE A 127 -5.42 -7.81 -0.85
C ILE A 127 -6.76 -7.65 -0.13
N TYR A 128 -7.85 -7.48 -0.87
CA TYR A 128 -9.18 -7.38 -0.29
C TYR A 128 -9.70 -8.72 0.27
N LYS A 129 -10.16 -8.72 1.53
CA LYS A 129 -11.10 -9.71 2.08
C LYS A 129 -12.24 -9.01 2.83
N GLN A 130 -13.48 -9.31 2.45
CA GLN A 130 -14.70 -8.67 2.97
C GLN A 130 -14.85 -8.72 4.50
N HIS A 131 -14.34 -9.74 5.19
CA HIS A 131 -14.54 -9.90 6.63
C HIS A 131 -13.66 -8.97 7.48
N ASP A 132 -12.44 -8.65 7.03
CA ASP A 132 -11.54 -7.72 7.74
C ASP A 132 -11.67 -6.27 7.26
N TYR A 133 -12.19 -6.05 6.04
CA TYR A 133 -12.20 -4.74 5.37
C TYR A 133 -12.70 -3.56 6.21
N THR A 134 -13.66 -3.78 7.11
CA THR A 134 -14.21 -2.71 7.97
C THR A 134 -13.56 -2.62 9.34
N MET A 135 -12.64 -3.52 9.71
CA MET A 135 -11.92 -3.46 10.99
C MET A 135 -10.75 -2.47 10.95
N GLY A 136 -10.22 -2.12 12.12
CA GLY A 136 -8.92 -1.46 12.22
C GLY A 136 -7.75 -2.41 11.93
N HIS A 137 -6.53 -1.86 11.98
CA HIS A 137 -5.29 -2.65 12.02
C HIS A 137 -5.01 -3.03 13.48
N PHE A 138 -5.47 -4.20 13.88
CA PHE A 138 -5.36 -4.73 15.26
C PHE A 138 -4.19 -5.71 15.43
N GLU A 139 -3.56 -6.08 14.32
CA GLU A 139 -2.57 -7.12 14.21
C GLU A 139 -1.23 -6.69 14.80
N ARG A 140 -0.61 -7.60 15.55
CA ARG A 140 0.73 -7.43 16.08
C ARG A 140 1.41 -8.78 16.35
N PRO A 141 2.75 -8.83 16.33
CA PRO A 141 3.52 -9.95 16.85
C PRO A 141 3.16 -10.28 18.33
N PRO A 142 3.20 -11.56 18.74
CA PRO A 142 3.31 -12.75 17.89
C PRO A 142 1.98 -13.03 17.17
N TYR A 143 2.03 -13.15 15.84
CA TYR A 143 0.82 -13.38 15.03
C TYR A 143 0.28 -14.81 15.21
N SER A 144 -1.04 -14.91 15.36
CA SER A 144 -1.79 -16.13 15.07
C SER A 144 -1.92 -16.33 13.55
N GLU A 145 -2.19 -17.56 13.10
CA GLU A 145 -2.40 -17.87 11.67
C GLU A 145 -3.48 -17.02 10.98
N ALA A 146 -4.51 -16.57 11.72
CA ALA A 146 -5.51 -15.64 11.21
C ALA A 146 -4.91 -14.23 11.03
N SER A 147 -4.17 -13.73 12.03
CA SER A 147 -3.58 -12.39 11.99
C SER A 147 -2.36 -12.26 11.08
N LYS A 148 -1.72 -13.38 10.69
CA LYS A 148 -0.73 -13.40 9.60
C LYS A 148 -1.34 -13.08 8.24
N ARG A 149 -2.65 -13.32 8.09
CA ARG A 149 -3.42 -13.02 6.88
C ARG A 149 -4.03 -11.63 6.97
N SER A 150 -4.77 -11.37 8.04
CA SER A 150 -5.51 -10.11 8.20
C SER A 150 -4.62 -8.86 8.26
N VAL A 151 -3.33 -9.00 8.62
CA VAL A 151 -2.36 -7.88 8.62
C VAL A 151 -2.17 -7.22 7.26
N TYR A 152 -2.24 -7.98 6.16
CA TYR A 152 -2.13 -7.46 4.79
C TYR A 152 -3.49 -7.33 4.09
N HIS A 153 -4.61 -7.53 4.78
CA HIS A 153 -5.92 -7.32 4.18
C HIS A 153 -6.26 -5.83 4.09
N VAL A 154 -6.64 -5.36 2.89
CA VAL A 154 -7.03 -3.97 2.63
C VAL A 154 -8.11 -3.52 3.62
N ARG A 155 -8.01 -2.29 4.13
CA ARG A 155 -9.00 -1.66 5.02
C ARG A 155 -9.77 -0.52 4.35
N ASN A 156 -10.96 -0.25 4.87
CA ASN A 156 -11.86 0.78 4.37
C ASN A 156 -11.35 2.21 4.59
N LEU A 157 -10.49 2.43 5.60
CA LEU A 157 -9.94 3.75 5.93
C LEU A 157 -8.99 4.27 4.83
N GLU A 158 -8.08 3.42 4.36
CA GLU A 158 -7.09 3.75 3.33
C GLU A 158 -7.77 4.02 1.97
N VAL A 159 -8.80 3.22 1.65
CA VAL A 159 -9.66 3.40 0.48
C VAL A 159 -10.50 4.68 0.60
N PHE A 160 -11.04 4.97 1.79
CA PHE A 160 -11.75 6.22 2.05
C PHE A 160 -10.83 7.44 1.90
N ARG A 161 -9.60 7.37 2.44
CA ARG A 161 -8.55 8.40 2.32
C ARG A 161 -8.19 8.67 0.86
N LEU A 162 -7.81 7.63 0.10
CA LEU A 162 -7.51 7.76 -1.33
C LEU A 162 -8.73 8.33 -2.08
N GLY A 163 -9.95 7.93 -1.72
CA GLY A 163 -11.20 8.47 -2.26
C GLY A 163 -11.48 9.96 -2.01
N GLN A 164 -10.69 10.65 -1.18
CA GLN A 164 -10.83 12.11 -0.96
C GLN A 164 -10.15 12.96 -2.05
N LEU A 165 -9.09 12.43 -2.68
CA LEU A 165 -8.18 13.17 -3.57
C LEU A 165 -8.89 13.86 -4.74
N ARG A 166 -8.52 15.11 -5.02
CA ARG A 166 -9.10 16.00 -6.06
C ARG A 166 -8.10 16.35 -7.14
N ARG A 167 -6.82 16.52 -6.81
CA ARG A 167 -5.78 16.62 -7.85
C ARG A 167 -5.73 15.29 -8.62
N PRO A 168 -5.53 15.30 -9.95
CA PRO A 168 -5.36 14.07 -10.73
C PRO A 168 -4.20 13.18 -10.25
N LEU A 169 -4.16 11.95 -10.75
CA LEU A 169 -3.07 11.00 -10.54
C LEU A 169 -2.57 10.47 -11.89
N ASP A 170 -1.25 10.33 -12.03
CA ASP A 170 -0.65 9.73 -13.21
C ASP A 170 -0.66 8.20 -13.12
N VAL A 171 -0.31 7.68 -11.95
CA VAL A 171 -0.19 6.23 -11.68
C VAL A 171 -0.89 5.88 -10.37
N VAL A 172 -1.60 4.75 -10.36
CA VAL A 172 -2.00 4.04 -9.13
C VAL A 172 -1.40 2.63 -9.15
N LEU A 173 -0.86 2.19 -8.00
CA LEU A 173 -0.44 0.82 -7.75
C LEU A 173 -1.42 0.11 -6.81
N SER A 174 -1.77 -1.15 -7.10
CA SER A 174 -2.40 -2.06 -6.16
C SER A 174 -1.91 -3.48 -6.38
N HIS A 175 -1.77 -4.31 -5.34
CA HIS A 175 -1.37 -5.71 -5.57
C HIS A 175 -2.49 -6.50 -6.25
N ASP A 176 -3.68 -6.48 -5.66
CA ASP A 176 -4.89 -7.02 -6.29
C ASP A 176 -5.39 -6.17 -7.47
N TRP A 177 -6.11 -6.80 -8.41
CA TRP A 177 -6.69 -6.10 -9.56
C TRP A 177 -7.99 -5.40 -9.16
N PRO A 178 -8.31 -4.21 -9.72
CA PRO A 178 -9.66 -3.68 -9.69
C PRO A 178 -10.67 -4.71 -10.22
N ARG A 179 -11.71 -5.02 -9.44
CA ARG A 179 -12.77 -5.94 -9.87
C ARG A 179 -13.42 -5.43 -11.17
N GLY A 180 -13.82 -6.35 -12.04
CA GLY A 180 -14.40 -6.04 -13.35
C GLY A 180 -13.40 -5.57 -14.43
N VAL A 181 -12.13 -5.28 -14.11
CA VAL A 181 -11.17 -4.73 -15.10
C VAL A 181 -10.91 -5.64 -16.30
N TYR A 182 -11.12 -6.95 -16.13
CA TYR A 182 -11.03 -7.97 -17.18
C TYR A 182 -12.10 -7.83 -18.28
N HIS A 183 -13.15 -7.03 -18.08
CA HIS A 183 -14.11 -6.65 -19.12
C HIS A 183 -13.55 -5.63 -20.14
N TYR A 184 -12.43 -4.97 -19.83
CA TYR A 184 -11.84 -3.90 -20.64
C TYR A 184 -10.57 -4.34 -21.42
N GLY A 185 -10.35 -5.65 -21.55
CA GLY A 185 -9.26 -6.29 -22.31
C GLY A 185 -9.71 -7.66 -22.88
N ASP A 186 -8.80 -8.47 -23.44
CA ASP A 186 -9.18 -9.80 -24.00
C ASP A 186 -9.45 -10.84 -22.88
N THR A 187 -10.66 -10.80 -22.33
CA THR A 187 -11.16 -11.80 -21.38
C THR A 187 -11.12 -13.22 -21.95
N GLN A 188 -11.19 -13.40 -23.27
CA GLN A 188 -11.14 -14.72 -23.92
C GLN A 188 -9.70 -15.25 -24.01
N ALA A 189 -8.68 -14.41 -24.14
CA ALA A 189 -7.28 -14.80 -23.92
C ALA A 189 -7.03 -15.15 -22.45
N LEU A 190 -7.50 -14.31 -21.52
CA LEU A 190 -7.36 -14.53 -20.08
C LEU A 190 -7.92 -15.90 -19.68
N LEU A 191 -9.18 -16.19 -20.03
CA LEU A 191 -9.84 -17.47 -19.70
C LEU A 191 -9.31 -18.68 -20.49
N ARG A 192 -8.62 -18.48 -21.64
CA ARG A 192 -7.91 -19.58 -22.32
C ARG A 192 -6.69 -20.04 -21.53
N ARG A 193 -5.96 -19.10 -20.91
CA ARG A 193 -4.72 -19.32 -20.13
C ARG A 193 -4.97 -19.64 -18.66
N LYS A 194 -5.85 -18.91 -17.99
CA LYS A 194 -6.26 -19.10 -16.58
C LYS A 194 -7.74 -19.50 -16.56
N ARG A 195 -8.02 -20.80 -16.78
CA ARG A 195 -9.39 -21.33 -16.94
C ARG A 195 -10.21 -21.25 -15.66
N ASP A 196 -9.56 -21.38 -14.51
CA ASP A 196 -10.21 -21.42 -13.20
C ASP A 196 -10.78 -20.06 -12.79
N PHE A 197 -10.31 -18.96 -13.40
CA PHE A 197 -10.93 -17.64 -13.28
C PHE A 197 -12.32 -17.55 -13.93
N ALA A 198 -12.76 -18.55 -14.71
CA ALA A 198 -14.02 -18.48 -15.46
C ALA A 198 -15.24 -18.27 -14.55
N ASP A 199 -15.34 -19.02 -13.45
CA ASP A 199 -16.48 -18.86 -12.53
C ASP A 199 -16.49 -17.46 -11.91
N GLU A 200 -15.34 -16.94 -11.45
CA GLU A 200 -15.23 -15.61 -10.84
C GLU A 200 -15.47 -14.45 -11.85
N VAL A 201 -15.07 -14.63 -13.11
CA VAL A 201 -15.36 -13.69 -14.20
C VAL A 201 -16.84 -13.72 -14.59
N TYR A 202 -17.51 -14.87 -14.49
CA TYR A 202 -18.95 -14.99 -14.75
C TYR A 202 -19.84 -14.57 -13.55
N SER A 203 -19.33 -14.57 -12.32
CA SER A 203 -20.03 -14.06 -11.13
C SER A 203 -19.73 -12.60 -10.79
N ASP A 204 -18.86 -11.94 -11.56
CA ASP A 204 -18.32 -10.60 -11.28
C ASP A 204 -17.68 -10.48 -9.88
N THR A 205 -16.75 -11.39 -9.58
CA THR A 205 -16.05 -11.44 -8.28
C THR A 205 -14.53 -11.45 -8.37
N LEU A 206 -13.93 -11.63 -9.56
CA LEU A 206 -12.47 -11.66 -9.70
C LEU A 206 -11.86 -10.30 -9.37
N GLY A 207 -11.00 -10.25 -8.35
CA GLY A 207 -10.31 -9.04 -7.92
C GLY A 207 -11.04 -8.26 -6.81
N SER A 208 -10.81 -6.96 -6.77
CA SER A 208 -10.97 -6.12 -5.57
C SER A 208 -12.02 -5.01 -5.77
N PRO A 209 -13.20 -5.11 -5.11
CA PRO A 209 -14.21 -4.04 -5.10
C PRO A 209 -13.71 -2.69 -4.59
N PRO A 210 -12.81 -2.59 -3.58
CA PRO A 210 -12.26 -1.31 -3.17
C PRO A 210 -11.31 -0.69 -4.21
N ALA A 211 -10.53 -1.51 -4.92
CA ALA A 211 -9.68 -1.04 -6.01
C ALA A 211 -10.52 -0.59 -7.24
N GLU A 212 -11.61 -1.29 -7.54
CA GLU A 212 -12.65 -0.86 -8.50
C GLU A 212 -13.25 0.51 -8.11
N GLN A 213 -13.69 0.67 -6.85
CA GLN A 213 -14.22 1.94 -6.33
C GLN A 213 -13.22 3.10 -6.55
N LEU A 214 -11.93 2.85 -6.29
CA LEU A 214 -10.87 3.85 -6.49
C LEU A 214 -10.58 4.12 -7.96
N LEU A 215 -10.52 3.10 -8.82
CA LEU A 215 -10.34 3.23 -10.26
C LEU A 215 -11.39 4.18 -10.87
N CYS A 216 -12.66 4.00 -10.51
CA CYS A 216 -13.77 4.82 -11.00
C CYS A 216 -13.79 6.24 -10.41
N ARG A 217 -13.31 6.41 -9.17
CA ARG A 217 -13.29 7.69 -8.43
C ARG A 217 -12.08 8.57 -8.76
N LEU A 218 -10.92 7.97 -9.01
CA LEU A 218 -9.64 8.65 -9.21
C LEU A 218 -9.26 8.78 -10.69
N ARG A 219 -9.71 7.84 -11.54
CA ARG A 219 -9.54 7.88 -12.99
C ARG A 219 -8.09 8.16 -13.43
N PRO A 220 -7.08 7.48 -12.84
CA PRO A 220 -5.67 7.78 -13.12
C PRO A 220 -5.32 7.45 -14.57
N ARG A 221 -4.21 8.01 -15.09
CA ARG A 221 -3.79 7.72 -16.47
C ARG A 221 -3.30 6.29 -16.65
N TYR A 222 -2.68 5.73 -15.61
CA TYR A 222 -2.20 4.36 -15.51
C TYR A 222 -2.63 3.71 -14.20
N TRP A 223 -2.90 2.40 -14.25
CA TRP A 223 -3.10 1.55 -13.08
C TRP A 223 -2.27 0.27 -13.26
N PHE A 224 -1.44 -0.06 -12.28
CA PHE A 224 -0.57 -1.25 -12.33
C PHE A 224 -0.86 -2.23 -11.19
N SER A 225 -0.88 -3.52 -11.50
CA SER A 225 -1.19 -4.59 -10.54
C SER A 225 -0.42 -5.91 -10.77
N ALA A 226 -0.55 -6.84 -9.83
CA ALA A 226 0.09 -8.17 -9.90
C ALA A 226 -0.86 -9.27 -9.40
N HIS A 227 -0.50 -9.99 -8.34
CA HIS A 227 -1.26 -11.05 -7.64
C HIS A 227 -1.67 -12.28 -8.47
N LEU A 228 -2.43 -12.11 -9.55
CA LEU A 228 -3.06 -13.19 -10.33
C LEU A 228 -2.10 -13.98 -11.25
N HIS A 229 -0.78 -13.76 -11.12
CA HIS A 229 0.30 -14.46 -11.83
C HIS A 229 0.01 -14.70 -13.32
N CYS A 230 -0.30 -13.60 -14.02
CA CYS A 230 -0.33 -13.52 -15.48
C CYS A 230 -0.36 -12.06 -15.97
N LYS A 231 0.30 -11.74 -17.10
CA LYS A 231 0.21 -10.41 -17.73
C LYS A 231 -1.13 -10.18 -18.43
N PHE A 232 -1.76 -9.04 -18.19
CA PHE A 232 -3.03 -8.66 -18.80
C PHE A 232 -3.11 -7.14 -18.97
N ALA A 233 -3.49 -6.67 -20.16
CA ALA A 233 -3.66 -5.25 -20.45
C ALA A 233 -5.13 -4.93 -20.72
N ALA A 234 -5.58 -3.75 -20.28
CA ALA A 234 -6.94 -3.27 -20.48
C ALA A 234 -7.01 -1.74 -20.60
N VAL A 235 -8.05 -1.24 -21.28
CA VAL A 235 -8.26 0.18 -21.55
C VAL A 235 -9.62 0.60 -21.00
N VAL A 236 -9.62 1.16 -19.78
CA VAL A 236 -10.83 1.56 -19.07
C VAL A 236 -11.21 2.97 -19.49
N GLN A 237 -12.22 3.09 -20.33
CA GLN A 237 -12.78 4.39 -20.74
C GLN A 237 -13.79 4.87 -19.68
N HIS A 238 -13.56 6.06 -19.15
CA HIS A 238 -14.44 6.70 -18.17
C HIS A 238 -15.48 7.58 -18.87
N SER A 239 -16.66 7.65 -18.26
CA SER A 239 -17.74 8.55 -18.68
C SER A 239 -17.27 10.00 -18.76
N GLU A 240 -17.73 10.73 -19.79
CA GLU A 240 -17.31 12.11 -20.06
C GLU A 240 -17.49 13.00 -18.82
N THR A 241 -16.48 13.83 -18.55
CA THR A 241 -16.62 14.92 -17.58
C THR A 241 -17.66 15.93 -18.08
N PRO A 242 -18.23 16.77 -17.19
CA PRO A 242 -19.05 17.93 -17.61
C PRO A 242 -18.33 18.90 -18.57
N SER A 243 -17.00 18.81 -18.68
CA SER A 243 -16.16 19.52 -19.65
C SER A 243 -15.98 18.78 -20.99
N GLY A 244 -16.73 17.71 -21.26
CA GLY A 244 -16.74 17.01 -22.55
C GLY A 244 -15.46 16.22 -22.89
N HIS A 245 -14.68 15.84 -21.87
CA HIS A 245 -13.45 15.06 -22.05
C HIS A 245 -13.65 13.65 -21.49
N SER A 246 -13.52 12.62 -22.34
CA SER A 246 -13.45 11.24 -21.89
C SER A 246 -12.04 10.94 -21.39
N GLN A 247 -11.93 10.55 -20.11
CA GLN A 247 -10.68 10.11 -19.49
C GLN A 247 -10.49 8.62 -19.72
N ILE A 248 -9.23 8.17 -19.82
CA ILE A 248 -8.89 6.75 -20.06
C ILE A 248 -7.82 6.33 -19.07
N THR A 249 -8.11 5.29 -18.28
CA THR A 249 -7.10 4.58 -17.49
C THR A 249 -6.53 3.41 -18.28
N ARG A 250 -5.21 3.33 -18.32
CA ARG A 250 -4.44 2.24 -18.91
C ARG A 250 -4.12 1.23 -17.82
N PHE A 251 -4.77 0.08 -17.82
CA PHE A 251 -4.50 -0.98 -16.86
C PHE A 251 -3.47 -1.96 -17.42
N LEU A 252 -2.49 -2.33 -16.60
CA LEU A 252 -1.55 -3.41 -16.87
C LEU A 252 -1.31 -4.20 -15.59
N ALA A 253 -1.62 -5.50 -15.63
CA ALA A 253 -1.14 -6.48 -14.68
C ALA A 253 0.07 -7.23 -15.22
N LEU A 254 0.95 -7.69 -14.32
CA LEU A 254 2.14 -8.48 -14.62
C LEU A 254 2.19 -9.80 -13.81
N ASP A 255 3.03 -10.73 -14.27
CA ASP A 255 3.24 -12.03 -13.65
C ASP A 255 4.23 -11.96 -12.46
N LYS A 256 4.52 -13.11 -11.86
CA LYS A 256 5.58 -13.29 -10.87
C LYS A 256 6.97 -13.34 -11.50
N CYS A 257 7.97 -12.77 -10.82
CA CYS A 257 9.39 -12.94 -11.11
C CYS A 257 9.78 -14.42 -11.13
N LEU A 258 9.80 -14.99 -12.33
CA LEU A 258 10.12 -16.38 -12.64
C LEU A 258 10.64 -16.47 -14.08
N PRO A 259 11.51 -17.44 -14.41
CA PRO A 259 12.01 -17.63 -15.78
C PRO A 259 10.88 -17.73 -16.82
N ARG A 260 11.08 -17.07 -17.97
CA ARG A 260 10.16 -17.03 -19.12
C ARG A 260 8.77 -16.43 -18.86
N ARG A 261 8.54 -15.70 -17.75
CA ARG A 261 7.26 -15.04 -17.46
C ARG A 261 7.30 -13.53 -17.75
N ASP A 262 6.13 -12.96 -18.04
CA ASP A 262 5.92 -11.52 -18.25
C ASP A 262 5.81 -10.74 -16.90
N TYR A 263 6.91 -10.64 -16.14
CA TYR A 263 6.90 -9.99 -14.82
C TYR A 263 7.47 -8.58 -14.77
N LEU A 264 8.12 -8.10 -15.84
CA LEU A 264 8.52 -6.70 -15.99
C LEU A 264 8.02 -6.09 -17.31
N GLN A 265 7.76 -4.79 -17.32
CA GLN A 265 7.37 -4.02 -18.50
C GLN A 265 7.85 -2.57 -18.39
N PHE A 266 8.51 -2.07 -19.43
CA PHE A 266 8.89 -0.65 -19.53
C PHE A 266 7.72 0.18 -20.08
N VAL A 267 7.51 1.37 -19.50
CA VAL A 267 6.46 2.33 -19.87
C VAL A 267 7.00 3.75 -19.79
N ASP A 268 6.81 4.54 -20.85
CA ASP A 268 7.11 5.97 -20.87
C ASP A 268 5.91 6.81 -20.37
N VAL A 269 6.14 7.66 -19.37
CA VAL A 269 5.11 8.52 -18.80
C VAL A 269 5.52 9.99 -18.88
N GLU A 270 4.74 10.81 -19.60
CA GLU A 270 4.84 12.27 -19.54
C GLU A 270 4.10 12.81 -18.31
N PRO A 271 4.66 13.68 -17.47
CA PRO A 271 3.92 14.40 -16.44
C PRO A 271 2.72 15.19 -16.96
N LEU A 272 1.66 15.32 -16.14
CA LEU A 272 0.50 16.16 -16.50
C LEU A 272 0.87 17.65 -16.68
N GLY A 273 1.95 18.13 -16.04
CA GLY A 273 2.38 19.53 -16.08
C GLY A 273 3.09 19.98 -17.37
N THR A 274 3.51 19.08 -18.27
CA THR A 274 4.37 19.45 -19.42
C THR A 274 3.62 20.00 -20.65
N GLN A 275 2.30 20.20 -20.58
CA GLN A 275 1.51 20.81 -21.66
C GLN A 275 1.76 22.33 -21.75
N LYS A 276 2.74 22.75 -22.57
CA LYS A 276 2.92 24.17 -22.92
C LYS A 276 1.65 24.68 -23.61
N PRO A 277 1.11 25.87 -23.23
CA PRO A 277 -0.10 26.40 -23.86
C PRO A 277 0.12 26.62 -25.35
N HIS A 278 -0.62 25.88 -26.18
CA HIS A 278 -0.49 25.96 -27.63
C HIS A 278 -0.95 27.33 -28.12
N ASN A 279 -0.01 28.09 -28.69
CA ASN A 279 -0.20 29.48 -29.10
C ASN A 279 -1.03 29.58 -30.39
N VAL A 280 -2.36 29.48 -30.27
CA VAL A 280 -3.32 29.63 -31.38
C VAL A 280 -3.54 31.12 -31.65
N GLY A 281 -2.97 31.62 -32.75
CA GLY A 281 -2.87 33.05 -33.02
C GLY A 281 -4.17 33.73 -33.51
N ASN A 282 -4.41 34.93 -32.97
CA ASN A 282 -5.17 36.05 -33.53
C ASN A 282 -6.50 35.80 -34.27
N SER A 283 -7.62 36.10 -33.60
CA SER A 283 -8.69 36.99 -34.13
C SER A 283 -9.60 37.50 -32.97
N PRO A 284 -10.35 38.60 -33.13
CA PRO A 284 -10.59 39.55 -32.02
C PRO A 284 -11.82 39.26 -31.13
N THR A 285 -11.85 40.02 -30.02
CA THR A 285 -12.81 39.94 -28.89
C THR A 285 -14.26 40.33 -29.23
N PRO A 286 -15.20 40.03 -28.31
CA PRO A 286 -15.70 41.14 -27.49
C PRO A 286 -15.84 40.85 -25.98
N ASP A 287 -15.13 41.67 -25.19
CA ASP A 287 -15.61 42.38 -23.97
C ASP A 287 -16.64 41.68 -23.05
N VAL A 288 -16.16 40.98 -22.01
CA VAL A 288 -16.92 40.66 -20.78
C VAL A 288 -15.98 40.69 -19.56
N SER A 289 -16.21 41.66 -18.66
CA SER A 289 -15.75 41.80 -17.25
C SER A 289 -14.43 41.16 -16.78
N GLU A 290 -13.48 42.01 -16.37
CA GLU A 290 -12.36 41.65 -15.49
C GLU A 290 -12.83 41.19 -14.09
N ASN A 291 -12.01 40.34 -13.43
CA ASN A 291 -12.02 39.86 -12.02
C ASN A 291 -12.45 38.39 -11.75
N SER A 292 -11.60 37.38 -12.03
CA SER A 292 -11.46 36.14 -11.20
C SER A 292 -10.39 35.11 -11.68
N ASP A 293 -9.14 35.50 -11.97
CA ASP A 293 -8.14 34.57 -12.58
C ASP A 293 -6.72 34.58 -11.97
N GLU A 294 -6.54 34.96 -10.69
CA GLU A 294 -5.21 34.91 -10.03
C GLU A 294 -5.01 33.72 -9.07
N ASP A 295 -6.05 33.19 -8.40
CA ASP A 295 -5.91 32.11 -7.40
C ASP A 295 -5.66 30.71 -8.02
N ASP A 296 -6.15 30.46 -9.24
CA ASP A 296 -5.99 29.16 -9.94
C ASP A 296 -4.53 28.90 -10.39
N SER A 297 -3.67 29.92 -10.26
CA SER A 297 -2.22 29.80 -10.43
C SER A 297 -1.51 29.14 -9.24
N PHE A 298 -2.21 28.88 -8.12
CA PHE A 298 -1.67 28.12 -6.98
C PHE A 298 -1.62 26.59 -7.22
N ILE A 299 -1.36 26.17 -8.45
CA ILE A 299 -0.87 24.80 -8.70
C ILE A 299 0.50 24.70 -8.05
N VAL A 300 0.66 23.77 -7.11
CA VAL A 300 1.93 23.43 -6.45
C VAL A 300 3.05 23.33 -7.49
N SER A 301 3.87 24.38 -7.60
CA SER A 301 4.96 24.44 -8.57
C SER A 301 5.95 23.33 -8.25
N TYR A 302 6.09 22.40 -9.20
CA TYR A 302 7.19 21.44 -9.18
C TYR A 302 8.51 22.22 -9.03
N PRO A 303 9.41 21.82 -8.10
CA PRO A 303 10.76 22.36 -8.06
C PRO A 303 11.48 22.04 -9.36
N CYS A 304 11.49 22.99 -10.28
CA CYS A 304 12.34 22.93 -11.47
C CYS A 304 13.76 23.26 -11.01
N CYS A 305 14.72 22.37 -11.26
CA CYS A 305 16.10 22.46 -10.79
C CYS A 305 16.92 23.53 -11.53
N SER A 306 16.42 24.77 -11.57
CA SER A 306 16.97 25.87 -12.38
C SER A 306 16.97 27.25 -11.73
N ASP A 307 16.16 27.50 -10.69
CA ASP A 307 15.95 28.85 -10.12
C ASP A 307 16.59 29.10 -8.74
N SER A 308 17.73 28.44 -8.48
CA SER A 308 18.65 28.80 -7.39
C SER A 308 19.40 30.12 -7.68
N ARG A 309 18.67 31.24 -7.73
CA ARG A 309 19.22 32.61 -7.85
C ARG A 309 18.96 33.44 -6.60
N ASN A 310 19.78 33.23 -5.58
CA ASN A 310 19.87 34.12 -4.42
C ASN A 310 20.34 35.53 -4.85
N PRO A 311 19.57 36.60 -4.59
CA PRO A 311 19.93 37.97 -5.01
C PRO A 311 20.77 38.68 -3.94
N ALA A 312 21.97 38.18 -3.64
CA ALA A 312 22.92 38.84 -2.74
C ALA A 312 24.39 38.49 -3.05
N LEU A 313 25.27 39.49 -2.87
CA LEU A 313 26.74 39.41 -2.96
C LEU A 313 27.33 39.19 -4.37
N GLU A 314 27.46 40.30 -5.12
CA GLU A 314 28.50 40.43 -6.16
C GLU A 314 29.88 40.61 -5.49
N ASP A 315 30.87 39.76 -5.76
CA ASP A 315 32.22 40.19 -6.17
C ASP A 315 33.10 39.02 -6.70
N SER A 316 34.14 39.38 -7.45
CA SER A 316 35.34 38.61 -7.83
C SER A 316 35.23 37.40 -8.78
N ASN A 317 35.87 37.57 -9.94
CA ASN A 317 36.03 36.60 -11.03
C ASN A 317 36.62 35.24 -10.61
N VAL A 318 36.05 34.15 -11.16
CA VAL A 318 36.74 32.90 -11.48
C VAL A 318 36.45 32.54 -12.95
N THR A 319 37.34 31.79 -13.60
CA THR A 319 37.39 31.60 -15.08
C THR A 319 36.56 30.44 -15.61
N ASP A 320 36.08 30.57 -16.85
CA ASP A 320 35.44 29.49 -17.63
C ASP A 320 36.31 28.22 -17.74
N ALA A 321 35.94 27.19 -16.97
CA ALA A 321 36.23 25.77 -17.21
C ALA A 321 35.23 24.93 -16.43
N ASP A 322 35.01 23.68 -16.86
CA ASP A 322 34.37 22.60 -16.09
C ASP A 322 32.96 22.87 -15.53
N ALA A 323 32.12 23.52 -16.35
CA ALA A 323 30.66 23.51 -16.18
C ALA A 323 30.02 22.28 -16.84
N ASP A 324 30.53 21.09 -16.55
CA ASP A 324 29.84 19.84 -16.90
C ASP A 324 28.58 19.69 -16.04
N SER A 325 27.46 19.38 -16.67
CA SER A 325 26.16 19.39 -15.99
C SER A 325 26.01 18.18 -15.05
N LEU A 326 26.12 18.43 -13.75
CA LEU A 326 25.50 17.60 -12.74
C LEU A 326 23.97 17.66 -12.91
N GLU A 327 23.43 16.79 -13.77
CA GLU A 327 21.99 16.52 -13.82
C GLU A 327 21.59 15.86 -12.49
N GLU A 328 21.03 16.66 -11.57
CA GLU A 328 20.51 16.15 -10.30
C GLU A 328 19.45 15.08 -10.57
N SER A 329 19.71 13.85 -10.14
CA SER A 329 18.77 12.73 -10.29
C SER A 329 17.44 13.09 -9.60
N PRO A 330 16.28 12.94 -10.27
CA PRO A 330 15.02 13.45 -9.76
C PRO A 330 14.65 12.90 -8.38
N THR A 331 14.44 13.81 -7.42
CA THR A 331 14.14 13.47 -6.02
C THR A 331 12.72 12.95 -5.84
N LEU A 332 12.49 12.18 -4.76
CA LEU A 332 11.18 11.75 -4.31
C LEU A 332 10.60 12.74 -3.27
N PHE A 333 9.33 13.08 -3.43
CA PHE A 333 8.63 14.07 -2.60
C PHE A 333 7.34 13.49 -2.02
N LEU A 334 6.95 13.95 -0.83
CA LEU A 334 5.61 13.72 -0.29
C LEU A 334 4.57 14.51 -1.10
N ASP A 335 3.34 14.01 -1.16
CA ASP A 335 2.23 14.75 -1.75
C ASP A 335 1.44 15.57 -0.70
N PRO A 336 1.38 16.91 -0.79
CA PRO A 336 0.79 17.72 0.28
C PRO A 336 -0.75 17.56 0.40
N GLU A 337 -1.47 17.23 -0.68
CA GLU A 337 -2.91 16.92 -0.56
C GLU A 337 -3.11 15.63 0.25
N TRP A 338 -2.27 14.60 0.02
CA TRP A 338 -2.29 13.37 0.81
C TRP A 338 -1.95 13.60 2.28
N LEU A 339 -0.96 14.45 2.60
CA LEU A 339 -0.64 14.79 4.00
C LEU A 339 -1.82 15.50 4.71
N CYS A 340 -2.52 16.40 4.02
CA CYS A 340 -3.75 17.02 4.54
C CYS A 340 -4.88 15.98 4.74
N VAL A 341 -5.04 15.01 3.83
CA VAL A 341 -6.00 13.91 3.99
C VAL A 341 -5.65 13.03 5.18
N LEU A 342 -4.37 12.65 5.38
CA LEU A 342 -3.92 11.90 6.55
C LEU A 342 -4.25 12.64 7.85
N ARG A 343 -3.88 13.92 7.95
CA ARG A 343 -4.10 14.76 9.15
C ARG A 343 -5.58 14.95 9.46
N SER A 344 -6.39 15.31 8.46
CA SER A 344 -7.83 15.54 8.65
C SER A 344 -8.63 14.26 8.97
N THR A 345 -8.18 13.10 8.47
CA THR A 345 -8.78 11.77 8.76
C THR A 345 -8.12 11.03 9.93
N ASN A 346 -7.15 11.61 10.64
CA ASN A 346 -6.40 10.92 11.69
C ASN A 346 -7.31 10.31 12.78
N HIS A 347 -8.35 11.04 13.18
CA HIS A 347 -9.36 10.61 14.16
C HIS A 347 -10.23 9.40 13.73
N LEU A 348 -10.15 8.96 12.47
CA LEU A 348 -10.80 7.76 11.95
C LEU A 348 -9.90 6.51 12.05
N MET A 349 -8.64 6.67 12.45
CA MET A 349 -7.70 5.55 12.62
C MET A 349 -8.11 4.67 13.82
N SER A 350 -8.12 3.36 13.61
CA SER A 350 -8.50 2.37 14.61
C SER A 350 -7.52 1.20 14.61
N THR A 351 -7.14 0.77 15.81
CA THR A 351 -6.40 -0.49 16.03
C THR A 351 -7.28 -1.59 16.62
N SER A 352 -8.59 -1.55 16.35
CA SER A 352 -9.61 -2.42 16.96
C SER A 352 -10.19 -3.44 15.97
N LYS A 353 -10.59 -4.60 16.50
CA LYS A 353 -11.41 -5.61 15.80
C LYS A 353 -12.88 -5.20 15.63
N VAL A 354 -13.31 -4.12 16.26
CA VAL A 354 -14.67 -3.59 16.08
C VAL A 354 -14.74 -2.88 14.73
N PRO A 355 -15.72 -3.20 13.85
CA PRO A 355 -15.90 -2.51 12.57
C PRO A 355 -16.04 -0.99 12.74
N CYS A 356 -15.18 -0.24 12.04
CA CYS A 356 -15.23 1.21 11.94
C CYS A 356 -16.22 1.61 10.84
N ILE A 357 -17.29 2.32 11.24
CA ILE A 357 -18.23 2.94 10.31
C ILE A 357 -17.69 4.33 9.97
N LEU A 358 -17.16 4.48 8.75
CA LEU A 358 -16.63 5.75 8.25
C LEU A 358 -17.77 6.71 7.84
N PRO A 359 -17.58 8.03 7.92
CA PRO A 359 -18.62 9.01 7.61
C PRO A 359 -19.14 8.89 6.17
N GLY A 360 -20.44 8.58 6.02
CA GLY A 360 -21.11 8.48 4.73
C GLY A 360 -21.84 9.78 4.34
N ARG A 361 -22.18 9.92 3.05
CA ARG A 361 -22.86 11.11 2.48
C ARG A 361 -24.24 11.45 3.10
N ASN A 362 -24.81 10.51 3.86
CA ASN A 362 -26.09 10.65 4.56
C ASN A 362 -25.93 10.72 6.10
N ALA A 363 -24.71 10.76 6.62
CA ALA A 363 -24.44 10.96 8.05
C ALA A 363 -24.55 12.43 8.43
N ALA A 364 -24.59 12.71 9.74
CA ALA A 364 -24.54 14.09 10.25
C ALA A 364 -23.10 14.66 10.29
N ASP A 365 -22.10 13.78 10.25
CA ASP A 365 -20.68 14.09 10.41
C ASP A 365 -20.00 14.49 9.08
N ARG A 366 -18.85 15.16 9.15
CA ARG A 366 -18.03 15.51 7.97
C ARG A 366 -17.69 14.21 7.22
N CYS A 367 -18.10 14.13 5.95
CA CYS A 367 -17.82 13.00 5.05
C CYS A 367 -16.96 13.38 3.84
N ASP A 368 -16.65 14.67 3.68
CA ASP A 368 -15.73 15.18 2.66
C ASP A 368 -14.48 15.75 3.34
N PHE A 369 -13.36 15.08 3.11
CA PHE A 369 -12.03 15.40 3.67
C PHE A 369 -11.02 15.72 2.56
N SER A 370 -11.47 16.13 1.37
CA SER A 370 -10.54 16.72 0.40
C SER A 370 -9.91 17.99 0.96
N ALA A 371 -8.59 18.12 0.79
CA ALA A 371 -7.83 19.26 1.29
C ALA A 371 -8.23 20.57 0.59
N SER A 372 -8.34 21.65 1.35
CA SER A 372 -8.40 23.01 0.79
C SER A 372 -7.01 23.53 0.42
N ASN A 373 -6.94 24.56 -0.42
CA ASN A 373 -5.67 25.22 -0.74
C ASN A 373 -5.02 25.80 0.52
N GLU A 374 -5.80 26.24 1.52
CA GLU A 374 -5.36 26.77 2.81
C GLU A 374 -4.81 25.67 3.72
N GLU A 375 -5.47 24.50 3.75
CA GLU A 375 -4.96 23.31 4.46
C GLU A 375 -3.61 22.86 3.85
N ILE A 376 -3.46 22.91 2.52
CA ILE A 376 -2.20 22.63 1.80
C ILE A 376 -1.14 23.71 2.09
N ARG A 377 -1.48 25.00 1.97
CA ARG A 377 -0.60 26.15 2.27
C ARG A 377 -0.05 26.06 3.69
N ALA A 378 -0.86 25.63 4.67
CA ALA A 378 -0.45 25.47 6.07
C ALA A 378 0.58 24.36 6.33
N LEU A 379 0.83 23.45 5.38
CA LEU A 379 1.91 22.44 5.50
C LEU A 379 3.25 22.90 4.94
N TYR A 380 3.33 24.01 4.20
CA TYR A 380 4.59 24.44 3.58
C TYR A 380 5.67 24.80 4.62
N GLU A 381 5.32 25.57 5.65
CA GLU A 381 6.27 25.99 6.69
C GLU A 381 6.84 24.80 7.50
N PRO A 382 6.03 23.85 8.04
CA PRO A 382 6.54 22.65 8.69
C PRO A 382 7.44 21.75 7.81
N PHE A 383 7.24 21.74 6.49
CA PHE A 383 8.01 20.92 5.54
C PHE A 383 9.09 21.71 4.77
N GLY A 384 9.55 22.85 5.31
CA GLY A 384 10.67 23.63 4.75
C GLY A 384 10.42 24.14 3.33
N ASN A 385 9.15 24.32 2.95
CA ASN A 385 8.62 24.64 1.63
C ASN A 385 8.92 23.62 0.51
N GLN A 386 9.51 22.46 0.83
CA GLN A 386 10.08 21.56 -0.19
C GLN A 386 9.43 20.17 -0.26
N PHE A 387 8.89 19.62 0.84
CA PHE A 387 8.27 18.29 0.89
C PHE A 387 9.15 17.12 0.39
N ILE A 388 10.47 17.33 0.26
CA ILE A 388 11.46 16.29 -0.07
C ILE A 388 11.38 15.19 0.98
N ILE A 389 11.38 13.93 0.54
CA ILE A 389 11.57 12.80 1.45
C ILE A 389 13.07 12.73 1.80
N PRO A 390 13.47 12.90 3.08
CA PRO A 390 14.88 12.81 3.47
C PRO A 390 15.39 11.37 3.33
N ASP A 391 16.66 11.17 2.99
CA ASP A 391 17.31 9.85 3.03
C ASP A 391 17.67 9.51 4.50
N ASN A 392 16.67 9.06 5.25
CA ASN A 392 16.72 8.82 6.70
C ASN A 392 16.37 7.38 7.08
N PHE A 393 16.82 6.43 6.27
CA PHE A 393 16.77 5.00 6.60
C PHE A 393 17.53 4.71 7.91
N GLU A 394 16.91 3.94 8.82
CA GLU A 394 17.56 3.41 10.03
C GLU A 394 17.20 1.93 10.22
N ARG A 395 18.18 1.11 10.62
CA ARG A 395 18.05 -0.34 10.74
C ARG A 395 17.34 -0.73 12.04
N THR A 396 16.02 -0.76 12.02
CA THR A 396 15.17 -1.08 13.18
C THR A 396 15.38 -2.46 13.83
N ALA A 397 15.98 -3.44 13.15
CA ALA A 397 16.07 -4.83 13.60
C ALA A 397 17.46 -5.47 13.31
N PRO A 398 17.83 -6.58 13.99
CA PRO A 398 19.11 -7.26 13.77
C PRO A 398 19.30 -7.74 12.33
N LEU A 399 20.55 -7.66 11.85
CA LEU A 399 20.94 -8.17 10.53
C LEU A 399 20.86 -9.70 10.47
N TYR A 400 20.50 -10.24 9.31
CA TYR A 400 20.84 -11.61 8.97
C TYR A 400 22.35 -11.73 8.70
N LYS A 401 22.97 -12.81 9.18
CA LYS A 401 24.37 -13.15 8.89
C LYS A 401 24.45 -14.65 8.57
N PRO A 402 24.32 -15.07 7.30
CA PRO A 402 24.29 -16.49 6.95
C PRO A 402 25.57 -17.24 7.35
N ASP A 403 26.72 -16.57 7.29
CA ASP A 403 28.02 -17.14 7.64
C ASP A 403 28.32 -17.17 9.15
N ASP A 404 27.51 -16.53 10.00
CA ASP A 404 27.65 -16.61 11.46
C ASP A 404 27.09 -17.93 11.99
N THR A 405 27.84 -18.99 11.71
CA THR A 405 27.55 -20.34 12.19
C THR A 405 27.51 -20.45 13.72
N SER A 406 28.05 -19.47 14.46
CA SER A 406 28.09 -19.51 15.93
C SER A 406 26.68 -19.38 16.53
N ALA A 407 25.90 -18.40 16.07
CA ALA A 407 24.53 -18.15 16.53
C ALA A 407 23.56 -19.30 16.17
N TYR A 408 23.76 -19.92 15.01
CA TYR A 408 22.82 -20.89 14.42
C TYR A 408 23.23 -22.36 14.58
N SER A 409 24.40 -22.64 15.19
CA SER A 409 24.85 -24.00 15.53
C SER A 409 23.93 -24.72 16.53
N HIS A 410 23.79 -26.03 16.39
CA HIS A 410 23.13 -26.85 17.42
C HIS A 410 24.07 -27.07 18.63
N PRO A 411 23.58 -26.99 19.89
CA PRO A 411 24.41 -27.31 21.06
C PRO A 411 24.98 -28.73 20.98
N GLY A 412 26.28 -28.84 20.73
CA GLY A 412 26.97 -30.13 20.54
C GLY A 412 26.88 -30.76 19.13
N SER A 413 26.53 -29.99 18.09
CA SER A 413 26.52 -30.50 16.71
C SER A 413 26.86 -29.42 15.67
N ASN A 414 27.68 -29.78 14.67
CA ASN A 414 28.07 -28.91 13.55
C ASN A 414 26.95 -28.74 12.49
N ALA A 415 25.75 -29.29 12.72
CA ALA A 415 24.62 -29.10 11.82
C ALA A 415 24.01 -27.69 11.99
N LEU A 416 23.90 -26.95 10.89
CA LEU A 416 23.18 -25.68 10.84
C LEU A 416 21.67 -25.89 11.00
N ARG A 417 21.01 -24.98 11.71
CA ARG A 417 19.54 -24.93 11.81
C ARG A 417 18.92 -24.50 10.47
N SER A 418 17.79 -25.11 10.11
CA SER A 418 17.00 -24.65 8.95
C SER A 418 16.39 -23.26 9.20
N LEU A 419 16.06 -22.51 8.13
CA LEU A 419 15.46 -21.18 8.26
C LEU A 419 14.21 -21.18 9.16
N ALA A 420 13.34 -22.20 9.07
CA ALA A 420 12.20 -22.35 9.97
C ALA A 420 12.59 -22.51 11.45
N GLN A 421 13.68 -23.22 11.76
CA GLN A 421 14.19 -23.32 13.12
C GLN A 421 14.78 -21.99 13.60
N GLN A 422 15.57 -21.31 12.77
CA GLN A 422 16.13 -19.98 13.07
C GLN A 422 15.01 -18.97 13.35
N ALA A 423 13.99 -18.94 12.48
CA ALA A 423 12.79 -18.13 12.60
C ALA A 423 12.08 -18.35 13.96
N THR A 424 11.81 -19.61 14.34
CA THR A 424 11.15 -19.89 15.64
C THR A 424 11.95 -19.47 16.87
N MET A 425 13.28 -19.33 16.76
CA MET A 425 14.14 -18.82 17.84
C MET A 425 14.15 -17.29 17.89
N MET A 426 14.05 -16.61 16.74
CA MET A 426 13.95 -15.16 16.65
C MET A 426 12.51 -14.71 16.91
N GLN A 427 12.17 -14.51 18.19
CA GLN A 427 10.85 -14.03 18.59
C GLN A 427 10.50 -12.71 17.88
N PRO A 428 9.41 -12.66 17.08
CA PRO A 428 9.06 -11.46 16.31
C PRO A 428 8.60 -10.35 17.27
N LYS A 429 9.03 -9.12 16.98
CA LYS A 429 8.76 -7.91 17.78
C LYS A 429 8.22 -6.81 16.89
N ILE A 430 7.48 -5.87 17.48
CA ILE A 430 7.29 -4.55 16.89
C ILE A 430 8.55 -3.74 17.21
N PHE A 431 9.07 -3.01 16.22
CA PHE A 431 10.12 -2.03 16.42
C PHE A 431 9.56 -0.61 16.21
N SER A 432 10.25 0.37 16.81
CA SER A 432 9.93 1.79 16.70
C SER A 432 10.68 2.35 15.48
N ASN A 433 10.00 2.62 14.36
CA ASN A 433 10.67 3.18 13.19
C ASN A 433 10.70 4.72 13.24
N PRO A 434 11.89 5.35 13.28
CA PRO A 434 12.03 6.79 13.48
C PRO A 434 11.42 7.62 12.34
N GLN A 435 11.34 7.08 11.12
CA GLN A 435 10.71 7.76 9.99
C GLN A 435 9.20 7.95 10.23
N THR A 436 8.54 6.93 10.77
CA THR A 436 7.12 7.01 11.14
C THR A 436 6.91 7.86 12.38
N GLU A 437 7.77 7.79 13.41
CA GLU A 437 7.64 8.69 14.56
C GLU A 437 7.79 10.17 14.15
N LEU A 438 8.76 10.48 13.29
CA LEU A 438 8.96 11.83 12.76
C LEU A 438 7.76 12.32 11.95
N LEU A 439 7.26 11.52 11.00
CA LEU A 439 6.11 11.89 10.18
C LEU A 439 4.82 12.03 11.02
N CYS A 440 4.63 11.17 12.03
CA CYS A 440 3.52 11.29 12.96
C CYS A 440 3.60 12.58 13.79
N ALA A 441 4.79 12.90 14.34
CA ALA A 441 5.02 14.13 15.08
C ALA A 441 4.79 15.38 14.20
N MET A 442 5.28 15.40 12.96
CA MET A 442 5.15 16.54 12.03
C MET A 442 3.71 16.85 11.59
N LEU A 443 2.79 15.89 11.70
CA LEU A 443 1.42 16.00 11.19
C LEU A 443 0.33 15.77 12.25
N ASP A 444 0.70 15.66 13.53
CA ASP A 444 -0.18 15.26 14.64
C ASP A 444 -0.91 13.92 14.41
N LEU A 445 -0.27 12.94 13.75
CA LEU A 445 -0.86 11.63 13.46
C LEU A 445 -0.69 10.64 14.61
N ILE A 446 -1.64 9.73 14.76
CA ILE A 446 -1.52 8.60 15.69
C ILE A 446 -0.65 7.52 15.06
N ASN A 447 0.48 7.18 15.67
CA ASN A 447 1.27 6.03 15.28
C ASN A 447 0.62 4.73 15.83
N PRO A 448 0.14 3.80 14.97
CA PRO A 448 -0.47 2.55 15.42
C PRO A 448 0.51 1.63 16.16
N ASN A 449 1.81 1.67 15.83
CA ASN A 449 2.83 0.87 16.51
C ASN A 449 3.07 1.35 17.94
N ALA A 450 3.00 2.67 18.17
CA ALA A 450 3.02 3.24 19.51
C ALA A 450 1.87 2.69 20.37
N LEU A 451 0.63 2.69 19.83
CA LEU A 451 -0.52 2.09 20.51
C LEU A 451 -0.36 0.58 20.74
N HIS A 452 0.18 -0.16 19.77
CA HIS A 452 0.44 -1.59 19.92
C HIS A 452 1.52 -1.91 20.96
N LEU A 453 2.47 -1.00 21.19
CA LEU A 453 3.47 -1.06 22.27
C LEU A 453 2.92 -0.55 23.62
N GLY A 454 1.73 0.06 23.65
CA GLY A 454 1.09 0.58 24.86
C GLY A 454 1.60 1.96 25.29
N ARG A 455 2.17 2.75 24.36
CA ARG A 455 2.55 4.15 24.55
C ARG A 455 1.71 5.08 23.69
N GLU A 456 1.72 6.37 24.00
CA GLU A 456 1.19 7.41 23.12
C GLU A 456 2.19 7.73 21.98
N SER A 457 1.77 8.50 20.99
CA SER A 457 2.63 8.92 19.87
C SER A 457 3.45 10.15 20.27
N TYR A 458 4.73 10.21 19.86
CA TYR A 458 5.60 11.32 20.26
C TYR A 458 5.17 12.65 19.62
N SER A 459 5.22 13.72 20.41
CA SER A 459 5.19 15.09 19.91
C SER A 459 6.54 15.51 19.33
N LEU A 460 6.56 16.54 18.47
CA LEU A 460 7.79 17.14 17.95
C LEU A 460 8.74 17.60 19.07
N VAL A 461 8.19 18.04 20.21
CA VAL A 461 8.99 18.51 21.35
C VAL A 461 9.77 17.34 21.95
N GLU A 462 9.10 16.23 22.25
CA GLU A 462 9.72 15.03 22.84
C GLU A 462 10.74 14.40 21.90
N LEU A 463 10.41 14.29 20.60
CA LEU A 463 11.34 13.79 19.58
C LEU A 463 12.59 14.68 19.50
N SER A 464 12.41 16.01 19.57
CA SER A 464 13.53 16.97 19.56
C SER A 464 14.36 16.98 20.85
N SER A 465 13.84 16.45 21.96
CA SER A 465 14.61 16.26 23.21
C SER A 465 15.44 14.98 23.12
N GLN A 466 14.81 13.86 22.73
CA GLN A 466 15.51 12.57 22.55
C GLN A 466 16.66 12.66 21.55
N LEU A 467 16.50 13.43 20.47
CA LEU A 467 17.59 13.67 19.51
C LEU A 467 18.76 14.45 20.13
N LYS A 468 18.50 15.44 20.98
CA LYS A 468 19.56 16.20 21.69
C LYS A 468 20.24 15.37 22.76
N GLU A 469 19.49 14.55 23.47
CA GLU A 469 20.00 13.59 24.46
C GLU A 469 20.91 12.58 23.77
N LYS A 470 20.48 11.95 22.66
CA LYS A 470 21.28 11.01 21.86
C LYS A 470 22.52 11.65 21.21
N THR A 471 22.50 12.95 20.91
CA THR A 471 23.71 13.69 20.48
C THR A 471 24.66 13.93 21.64
N ALA A 472 24.16 14.40 22.79
CA ALA A 472 25.00 14.64 23.97
C ALA A 472 25.63 13.35 24.52
N GLU A 473 24.92 12.21 24.48
CA GLU A 473 25.48 10.90 24.85
C GLU A 473 26.62 10.46 23.90
N ASN A 474 26.52 10.78 22.60
CA ASN A 474 27.61 10.50 21.65
C ASN A 474 28.81 11.47 21.83
N ASP A 475 28.56 12.73 22.19
CA ASP A 475 29.60 13.75 22.40
C ASP A 475 30.42 13.50 23.70
N GLU A 476 29.96 12.64 24.63
CA GLU A 476 30.66 12.29 25.88
C GLU A 476 31.57 11.04 25.77
N ASP A 477 31.50 10.27 24.67
CA ASP A 477 32.28 9.03 24.44
C ASP A 477 33.58 9.25 23.60
N ASP A 478 33.82 10.45 23.07
CA ASP A 478 34.89 10.75 22.08
C ASP A 478 36.17 11.37 22.71
N ASP A 479 36.29 11.36 24.05
CA ASP A 479 37.29 12.11 24.83
C ASP A 479 38.54 11.27 25.24
N ASP A 480 38.73 10.07 24.65
CA ASP A 480 39.83 9.13 24.97
C ASP A 480 41.05 9.36 24.01
N GLU A 481 41.95 10.29 24.38
CA GLU A 481 43.14 10.66 23.58
C GLU A 481 44.06 9.46 23.24
N VAL A 482 44.15 9.09 21.95
CA VAL A 482 45.15 8.14 21.44
C VAL A 482 46.23 8.89 20.64
N GLU A 483 47.44 9.05 21.21
CA GLU A 483 48.57 9.66 20.51
C GLU A 483 49.10 8.76 19.36
N GLU A 484 49.03 9.26 18.11
CA GLU A 484 49.66 8.59 16.96
C GLU A 484 51.15 8.94 16.81
N GLU A 485 52.03 7.94 17.00
CA GLU A 485 53.42 7.97 16.53
C GLU A 485 53.47 7.59 15.03
N PRO A 486 54.24 8.31 14.18
CA PRO A 486 54.13 8.20 12.72
C PRO A 486 54.75 6.90 12.16
N GLY A 487 53.90 5.90 11.91
CA GLY A 487 54.24 4.63 11.27
C GLY A 487 54.46 4.74 9.75
N ASN A 488 55.65 4.38 9.29
CA ASN A 488 56.08 4.46 7.89
C ASN A 488 55.25 3.54 6.95
N ILE A 489 54.56 4.12 5.97
CA ILE A 489 53.81 3.38 4.93
C ILE A 489 54.78 2.84 3.87
N GLU A 490 54.83 1.51 3.72
CA GLU A 490 55.24 0.85 2.48
C GLU A 490 53.98 0.27 1.82
N ALA A 491 53.84 0.47 0.50
CA ALA A 491 52.66 0.01 -0.25
C ALA A 491 52.98 -1.30 -0.98
N GLU A 492 52.10 -2.29 -0.83
CA GLU A 492 52.03 -3.44 -1.74
C GLU A 492 50.70 -3.39 -2.51
N GLU A 493 50.79 -3.61 -3.81
CA GLU A 493 49.64 -3.65 -4.73
C GLU A 493 49.03 -5.07 -4.70
N HIS A 494 47.71 -5.18 -4.53
CA HIS A 494 47.01 -6.45 -4.68
C HIS A 494 46.26 -6.48 -6.03
N GLU A 495 46.56 -7.49 -6.84
CA GLU A 495 46.00 -7.71 -8.18
C GLU A 495 44.57 -8.29 -8.11
N ASP A 496 43.70 -7.89 -9.05
CA ASP A 496 42.33 -8.41 -9.16
C ASP A 496 42.29 -9.87 -9.65
N GLU A 497 41.55 -10.74 -8.96
CA GLU A 497 41.10 -12.05 -9.46
C GLU A 497 39.62 -11.98 -9.89
N PRO A 498 39.20 -12.68 -10.96
CA PRO A 498 37.95 -12.37 -11.67
C PRO A 498 36.68 -12.93 -11.02
N VAL A 499 35.62 -12.12 -11.05
CA VAL A 499 34.26 -12.50 -10.62
C VAL A 499 33.70 -13.66 -11.44
N ALA A 500 33.04 -14.62 -10.78
CA ALA A 500 32.46 -15.81 -11.40
C ALA A 500 31.27 -15.49 -12.33
N SER A 501 31.11 -16.28 -13.39
CA SER A 501 30.09 -16.08 -14.43
C SER A 501 28.65 -16.29 -13.95
N ALA A 502 27.80 -15.28 -14.17
CA ALA A 502 26.34 -15.37 -13.97
C ALA A 502 25.66 -16.35 -14.97
N PRO A 503 24.49 -16.92 -14.63
CA PRO A 503 23.74 -17.83 -15.50
C PRO A 503 22.98 -17.09 -16.63
N ASP A 504 22.90 -17.73 -17.81
CA ASP A 504 22.24 -17.20 -19.02
C ASP A 504 20.82 -16.62 -18.78
N ALA A 505 20.62 -15.33 -19.07
CA ALA A 505 19.29 -14.74 -19.17
C ALA A 505 18.60 -15.15 -20.49
N LYS A 506 17.58 -16.01 -20.40
CA LYS A 506 16.84 -16.56 -21.57
C LYS A 506 15.37 -16.12 -21.66
N HIS A 507 15.09 -14.86 -21.32
CA HIS A 507 13.97 -14.09 -21.90
C HIS A 507 14.18 -12.60 -21.60
N VAL A 508 14.54 -11.79 -22.60
CA VAL A 508 14.53 -10.32 -22.48
C VAL A 508 13.26 -9.81 -23.16
N PRO A 509 12.35 -9.11 -22.45
CA PRO A 509 11.16 -8.55 -23.07
C PRO A 509 11.55 -7.43 -24.05
N ASP A 510 10.91 -7.42 -25.22
CA ASP A 510 11.23 -6.46 -26.29
C ASP A 510 10.83 -5.02 -25.87
N PRO A 511 11.81 -4.09 -25.73
CA PRO A 511 11.58 -2.76 -25.20
C PRO A 511 10.79 -1.84 -26.16
N ASP A 512 10.73 -2.17 -27.46
CA ASP A 512 9.98 -1.41 -28.47
C ASP A 512 8.53 -1.92 -28.63
N THR A 513 8.08 -2.85 -27.77
CA THR A 513 6.71 -3.36 -27.77
C THR A 513 5.70 -2.27 -27.41
N SER A 514 5.19 -1.55 -28.42
CA SER A 514 3.99 -0.72 -28.29
C SER A 514 2.78 -1.59 -27.97
N TRP A 515 2.53 -1.76 -26.67
CA TRP A 515 1.45 -2.59 -26.11
C TRP A 515 0.05 -2.09 -26.53
N ILE A 516 -0.09 -0.82 -26.91
CA ILE A 516 -1.33 -0.28 -27.54
C ILE A 516 -1.46 -0.72 -29.01
N SER A 517 -0.35 -0.88 -29.74
CA SER A 517 -0.39 -1.09 -31.20
C SER A 517 -0.47 -2.56 -31.62
N SER A 518 0.10 -3.47 -30.83
CA SER A 518 0.19 -4.90 -31.19
C SER A 518 -1.19 -5.58 -31.22
N GLU A 519 -1.91 -5.55 -30.11
CA GLU A 519 -3.14 -6.35 -29.91
C GLU A 519 -4.41 -5.65 -30.43
N TYR A 520 -4.40 -4.32 -30.56
CA TYR A 520 -5.60 -3.52 -30.86
C TYR A 520 -5.95 -3.45 -32.36
N SER A 521 -5.20 -4.11 -33.23
CA SER A 521 -5.31 -3.98 -34.69
C SER A 521 -6.52 -4.68 -35.33
N GLY A 522 -7.40 -5.32 -34.55
CA GLY A 522 -8.45 -6.21 -35.08
C GLY A 522 -9.86 -6.16 -34.45
N PHE A 523 -10.12 -5.36 -33.41
CA PHE A 523 -11.41 -5.42 -32.68
C PHE A 523 -12.22 -4.11 -32.71
N GLN A 524 -13.40 -4.18 -33.33
CA GLN A 524 -14.54 -3.34 -32.97
C GLN A 524 -15.49 -4.15 -32.08
N ALA A 525 -15.33 -4.03 -30.77
CA ALA A 525 -16.34 -4.44 -29.81
C ALA A 525 -17.39 -3.32 -29.65
N GLU A 526 -18.64 -3.68 -29.32
CA GLU A 526 -19.64 -2.68 -28.93
C GLU A 526 -19.23 -2.08 -27.57
N ILE A 527 -19.14 -0.76 -27.50
CA ILE A 527 -18.56 -0.04 -26.34
C ILE A 527 -19.55 -0.13 -25.17
N ALA A 528 -19.14 -0.81 -24.10
CA ALA A 528 -19.91 -0.89 -22.87
C ALA A 528 -19.75 0.40 -22.04
N GLU A 529 -20.86 1.12 -21.85
CA GLU A 529 -20.94 2.32 -21.01
C GLU A 529 -20.95 1.94 -19.52
N TYR A 530 -20.19 2.65 -18.69
CA TYR A 530 -20.03 2.34 -17.27
C TYR A 530 -20.82 3.30 -16.36
N ASP A 531 -21.89 2.79 -15.74
CA ASP A 531 -22.62 3.47 -14.65
C ASP A 531 -22.56 2.66 -13.34
N PRO A 532 -21.80 3.11 -12.32
CA PRO A 532 -21.70 2.43 -11.03
C PRO A 532 -22.99 2.49 -10.19
N LEU A 533 -23.99 3.30 -10.58
CA LEU A 533 -25.32 3.28 -9.93
C LEU A 533 -26.24 2.18 -10.50
N HIS A 534 -25.91 1.61 -11.67
CA HIS A 534 -26.75 0.62 -12.32
C HIS A 534 -26.41 -0.84 -11.98
N SER A 535 -25.35 -1.08 -11.18
CA SER A 535 -24.95 -2.41 -10.68
C SER A 535 -25.84 -2.92 -9.52
N VAL A 536 -27.15 -2.70 -9.64
CA VAL A 536 -28.19 -3.22 -8.75
C VAL A 536 -29.29 -3.85 -9.59
N CYS A 537 -29.13 -5.16 -9.84
CA CYS A 537 -30.05 -6.07 -10.54
C CYS A 537 -30.12 -5.96 -12.08
N MET A 538 -30.29 -7.14 -12.72
CA MET A 538 -30.63 -7.37 -14.13
C MET A 538 -29.48 -7.23 -15.17
N SER A 539 -28.82 -8.35 -15.49
CA SER A 539 -27.97 -8.48 -16.68
C SER A 539 -28.79 -8.36 -17.98
N PRO A 540 -28.23 -7.82 -19.08
CA PRO A 540 -28.84 -7.89 -20.42
C PRO A 540 -29.04 -9.33 -20.89
N ALA A 541 -30.18 -9.62 -21.54
CA ALA A 541 -30.56 -10.98 -21.91
C ALA A 541 -29.94 -11.43 -23.25
N HIS A 542 -28.80 -12.11 -23.21
CA HIS A 542 -28.28 -12.85 -24.37
C HIS A 542 -29.01 -14.21 -24.54
N PRO A 543 -29.44 -14.58 -25.76
CA PRO A 543 -30.25 -15.77 -25.99
C PRO A 543 -29.43 -17.06 -26.15
N HIS A 544 -29.94 -18.16 -25.58
CA HIS A 544 -29.62 -19.56 -25.91
C HIS A 544 -28.15 -20.02 -25.83
N LEU A 545 -27.66 -20.24 -24.60
CA LEU A 545 -26.80 -21.40 -24.31
C LEU A 545 -27.48 -22.32 -23.29
N THR A 546 -27.52 -23.63 -23.58
CA THR A 546 -28.29 -24.61 -22.79
C THR A 546 -27.53 -25.04 -21.54
N LYS A 547 -28.13 -24.81 -20.36
CA LYS A 547 -27.61 -25.26 -19.07
C LYS A 547 -27.35 -26.78 -19.07
N LYS A 548 -26.08 -27.19 -19.02
CA LYS A 548 -25.69 -28.48 -18.44
C LYS A 548 -25.53 -28.29 -16.94
N SER A 549 -26.07 -29.22 -16.15
CA SER A 549 -25.76 -29.28 -14.72
C SER A 549 -24.32 -29.76 -14.55
N LEU A 550 -23.52 -28.93 -13.87
CA LEU A 550 -22.25 -29.33 -13.26
C LEU A 550 -22.44 -29.33 -11.75
N SER A 551 -21.78 -30.27 -11.08
CA SER A 551 -21.79 -30.36 -9.62
C SER A 551 -20.89 -29.27 -9.05
N ILE A 552 -21.41 -28.46 -8.14
CA ILE A 552 -20.60 -27.59 -7.30
C ILE A 552 -19.60 -28.49 -6.54
N ARG A 553 -18.31 -28.26 -6.75
CA ARG A 553 -17.26 -28.70 -5.83
C ARG A 553 -17.08 -27.62 -4.77
N ALA A 554 -16.65 -28.01 -3.57
CA ALA A 554 -16.22 -27.02 -2.59
C ALA A 554 -14.99 -26.27 -3.16
N SER A 555 -15.05 -24.94 -3.15
CA SER A 555 -13.92 -24.08 -3.50
C SER A 555 -12.76 -24.29 -2.51
N HIS A 556 -11.53 -24.21 -3.00
CA HIS A 556 -10.36 -24.08 -2.13
C HIS A 556 -10.32 -22.67 -1.50
N ASN A 557 -9.46 -22.51 -0.49
CA ASN A 557 -9.23 -21.22 0.14
C ASN A 557 -8.56 -20.26 -0.86
N PRO A 558 -9.14 -19.10 -1.21
CA PRO A 558 -8.59 -18.15 -2.20
C PRO A 558 -7.43 -17.30 -1.61
N GLU A 559 -6.47 -18.01 -1.03
CA GLU A 559 -5.15 -17.56 -0.55
C GLU A 559 -4.08 -18.55 -1.05
N GLU A 560 -4.46 -19.82 -1.25
CA GLU A 560 -3.62 -20.84 -1.87
C GLU A 560 -3.72 -20.73 -3.40
N LEU A 561 -3.00 -19.76 -3.98
CA LEU A 561 -2.53 -19.91 -5.36
C LEU A 561 -1.66 -21.18 -5.39
N ASN A 562 -1.89 -22.09 -6.34
CA ASN A 562 -1.11 -23.31 -6.47
C ASN A 562 0.38 -22.96 -6.67
N LEU A 563 1.18 -23.15 -5.62
CA LEU A 563 2.64 -23.07 -5.68
C LEU A 563 3.25 -24.25 -6.47
N ASP A 564 2.41 -25.23 -6.80
CA ASP A 564 2.74 -26.42 -7.58
C ASP A 564 2.45 -26.22 -9.10
N ASP A 565 2.18 -24.97 -9.56
CA ASP A 565 2.20 -24.51 -10.98
C ASP A 565 3.64 -24.57 -11.61
N VAL A 566 4.38 -25.63 -11.30
CA VAL A 566 5.79 -25.89 -11.67
C VAL A 566 5.96 -27.27 -12.34
N GLU A 567 4.92 -28.12 -12.36
CA GLU A 567 4.94 -29.42 -13.05
C GLU A 567 4.85 -29.27 -14.59
N ASP A 568 6.02 -29.20 -15.22
CA ASP A 568 6.41 -29.81 -16.50
C ASP A 568 5.59 -29.52 -17.78
N GLU A 569 5.99 -28.47 -18.52
CA GLU A 569 5.92 -28.43 -20.00
C GLU A 569 7.33 -28.23 -20.61
N ASP A 570 8.26 -29.17 -20.38
CA ASP A 570 9.60 -29.12 -21.00
C ASP A 570 10.39 -30.48 -21.00
N ASP A 571 9.76 -31.62 -21.33
CA ASP A 571 10.50 -32.88 -21.59
C ASP A 571 9.96 -33.70 -22.80
N ASP A 572 10.44 -33.38 -23.99
CA ASP A 572 10.30 -34.20 -25.21
C ASP A 572 11.38 -35.33 -25.21
N GLY A 573 11.43 -36.12 -24.12
CA GLY A 573 12.52 -37.02 -23.74
C GLY A 573 12.18 -38.52 -23.78
N ASN A 574 12.05 -39.11 -24.98
CA ASN A 574 11.89 -40.56 -25.12
C ASN A 574 13.10 -41.34 -24.56
N ASP A 575 12.89 -42.20 -23.57
CA ASP A 575 13.32 -43.61 -23.66
C ASP A 575 12.57 -44.58 -22.71
N HIS A 576 12.56 -45.87 -23.06
CA HIS A 576 11.86 -46.94 -22.33
C HIS A 576 12.66 -47.52 -21.15
N LEU A 577 11.98 -47.88 -20.05
CA LEU A 577 12.22 -49.17 -19.36
C LEU A 577 11.03 -49.60 -18.47
N GLU A 578 10.98 -50.88 -18.10
CA GLU A 578 9.78 -51.59 -17.60
C GLU A 578 9.79 -51.91 -16.08
N ASP A 579 8.59 -52.08 -15.52
CA ASP A 579 8.20 -52.86 -14.32
C ASP A 579 8.99 -52.78 -13.00
N PHE A 580 8.28 -52.51 -11.89
CA PHE A 580 7.90 -53.59 -10.94
C PHE A 580 6.76 -53.18 -9.98
N ALA A 581 6.19 -54.15 -9.24
CA ALA A 581 4.80 -54.06 -8.76
C ALA A 581 4.56 -53.95 -7.23
N ALA A 582 3.67 -53.01 -6.88
CA ALA A 582 2.50 -53.16 -5.98
C ALA A 582 2.65 -53.44 -4.46
N THR A 583 1.50 -53.38 -3.77
CA THR A 583 1.23 -53.56 -2.31
C THR A 583 1.68 -52.37 -1.43
N THR A 584 0.93 -51.88 -0.43
CA THR A 584 -0.26 -52.43 0.28
C THR A 584 -1.24 -51.31 0.68
N LYS A 585 -2.56 -51.59 0.71
CA LYS A 585 -3.57 -50.73 1.38
C LYS A 585 -3.91 -51.27 2.77
N SER A 586 -4.08 -50.40 3.77
CA SER A 586 -4.70 -50.74 5.05
C SER A 586 -5.61 -49.61 5.54
N ASN A 587 -6.86 -49.93 5.86
CA ASN A 587 -7.85 -48.99 6.36
C ASN A 587 -7.60 -48.64 7.84
N LEU A 588 -8.04 -47.45 8.26
CA LEU A 588 -8.59 -47.23 9.60
C LEU A 588 -9.83 -46.32 9.50
N LEU A 589 -10.71 -46.41 10.50
CA LEU A 589 -12.10 -45.94 10.42
C LEU A 589 -12.43 -44.87 11.48
N THR A 590 -13.06 -43.79 11.01
CA THR A 590 -14.10 -42.97 11.67
C THR A 590 -14.17 -42.88 13.20
N SER A 591 -14.11 -41.65 13.69
CA SER A 591 -14.92 -41.21 14.83
C SER A 591 -15.47 -39.80 14.55
N ASN A 592 -16.78 -39.68 14.29
CA ASN A 592 -17.45 -38.39 14.14
C ASN A 592 -17.82 -37.86 15.54
N GLU A 593 -17.56 -36.59 15.80
CA GLU A 593 -18.35 -35.80 16.76
C GLU A 593 -18.78 -34.51 16.06
N GLU A 594 -20.09 -34.27 16.01
CA GLU A 594 -20.70 -33.14 15.30
C GLU A 594 -21.02 -32.01 16.29
N SER A 595 -20.30 -30.89 16.21
CA SER A 595 -20.66 -29.66 16.93
C SER A 595 -21.34 -28.67 15.97
N CYS A 596 -22.66 -28.53 16.10
CA CYS A 596 -23.45 -27.62 15.26
C CYS A 596 -23.06 -26.15 15.49
N VAL A 597 -22.95 -25.38 14.40
CA VAL A 597 -22.83 -23.92 14.42
C VAL A 597 -23.94 -23.36 13.54
N GLU A 598 -24.91 -22.67 14.15
CA GLU A 598 -26.06 -22.13 13.43
C GLU A 598 -25.68 -20.89 12.61
N ALA A 599 -25.76 -20.98 11.28
CA ALA A 599 -25.54 -19.86 10.38
C ALA A 599 -26.77 -18.94 10.37
N TYR A 600 -26.71 -17.82 11.10
CA TYR A 600 -27.77 -16.82 11.13
C TYR A 600 -27.81 -16.01 9.81
N SER A 601 -28.90 -16.15 9.04
CA SER A 601 -29.09 -15.48 7.75
C SER A 601 -30.33 -14.56 7.80
N PRO A 602 -30.16 -13.22 7.75
CA PRO A 602 -31.29 -12.29 7.70
C PRO A 602 -31.85 -12.21 6.27
N GLN A 603 -33.05 -12.78 6.05
CA GLN A 603 -33.77 -12.60 4.78
C GLN A 603 -34.52 -11.26 4.73
N PRO A 604 -34.56 -10.57 3.57
CA PRO A 604 -35.35 -9.37 3.39
C PRO A 604 -36.84 -9.70 3.27
N LEU A 605 -37.67 -9.08 4.11
CA LEU A 605 -39.13 -9.15 3.99
C LEU A 605 -39.65 -8.07 3.03
N LEU A 606 -40.09 -8.49 1.84
CA LEU A 606 -40.96 -7.68 0.98
C LEU A 606 -41.87 -8.58 0.14
N GLN A 607 -43.18 -8.47 0.35
CA GLN A 607 -44.17 -8.88 -0.64
C GLN A 607 -45.37 -7.95 -0.58
N SER A 608 -45.89 -7.60 -1.76
CA SER A 608 -46.84 -6.50 -1.99
C SER A 608 -48.31 -6.94 -1.91
N PHE A 609 -49.21 -5.97 -1.77
CA PHE A 609 -50.49 -5.96 -2.47
C PHE A 609 -50.89 -4.52 -2.82
N GLU A 610 -51.58 -4.36 -3.95
CA GLU A 610 -51.95 -3.08 -4.58
C GLU A 610 -53.41 -2.69 -4.28
N ALA A 611 -53.72 -1.38 -4.28
CA ALA A 611 -54.99 -0.82 -4.79
C ALA A 611 -54.93 0.72 -4.86
N HIS A 612 -55.74 1.33 -5.74
CA HIS A 612 -55.80 2.78 -5.99
C HIS A 612 -57.00 3.49 -5.35
N ALA A 613 -56.88 4.83 -5.28
CA ALA A 613 -57.92 5.86 -5.50
C ALA A 613 -58.67 6.51 -4.32
N ASN A 614 -58.36 7.81 -4.15
CA ASN A 614 -59.27 8.98 -4.08
C ASN A 614 -60.22 9.28 -2.90
N GLU A 615 -60.30 10.60 -2.66
CA GLU A 615 -61.45 11.45 -2.26
C GLU A 615 -61.89 11.58 -0.78
N ALA A 616 -61.71 12.82 -0.29
CA ALA A 616 -62.67 13.71 0.37
C ALA A 616 -63.15 13.49 1.84
N GLU A 617 -62.80 14.50 2.65
CA GLU A 617 -63.64 15.32 3.56
C GLU A 617 -64.36 14.73 4.83
N ASP A 618 -64.26 15.55 5.89
CA ASP A 618 -65.27 15.89 6.91
C ASP A 618 -65.54 15.11 8.22
N GLU A 619 -66.23 15.85 9.09
CA GLU A 619 -66.33 15.89 10.55
C GLU A 619 -66.79 14.64 11.35
N ALA A 620 -65.95 14.27 12.34
CA ALA A 620 -66.23 14.28 13.80
C ALA A 620 -67.40 13.47 14.47
N VAL A 621 -67.39 13.53 15.82
CA VAL A 621 -68.50 13.31 16.80
C VAL A 621 -68.66 11.93 17.50
N GLN A 622 -68.52 11.99 18.84
CA GLN A 622 -69.09 11.15 19.93
C GLN A 622 -68.56 9.74 20.31
N SER A 623 -68.14 9.66 21.59
CA SER A 623 -68.11 8.47 22.47
C SER A 623 -69.53 8.13 22.99
N PRO A 624 -69.80 6.92 23.54
CA PRO A 624 -69.31 6.44 24.85
C PRO A 624 -68.82 4.96 24.81
N GLY A 625 -68.37 4.28 25.86
CA GLY A 625 -68.16 4.56 27.30
C GLY A 625 -68.18 3.25 28.12
N ILE A 626 -67.79 3.27 29.41
CA ILE A 626 -67.56 2.10 30.30
C ILE A 626 -66.23 1.34 30.00
N GLY A 627 -65.30 1.08 30.92
CA GLY A 627 -65.08 1.65 32.27
C GLY A 627 -64.89 0.63 33.41
N TYR A 628 -63.64 0.37 33.82
CA TYR A 628 -63.31 -0.13 35.18
C TYR A 628 -61.83 0.12 35.55
N VAL A 629 -61.54 0.53 36.79
CA VAL A 629 -60.19 0.77 37.36
C VAL A 629 -60.22 0.54 38.88
N PRO A 630 -59.19 -0.11 39.45
CA PRO A 630 -58.56 0.39 40.69
C PRO A 630 -57.03 0.18 40.74
N SER A 631 -56.22 0.76 41.63
CA SER A 631 -56.22 2.07 42.34
C SER A 631 -54.84 2.23 43.03
N VAL A 632 -54.34 3.46 43.15
CA VAL A 632 -52.97 3.81 43.62
C VAL A 632 -52.78 3.73 45.14
N THR A 633 -51.55 3.51 45.63
CA THR A 633 -51.11 3.95 46.98
C THR A 633 -49.65 4.43 47.01
N ILE A 634 -49.38 5.64 47.50
CA ILE A 634 -48.06 6.17 47.93
C ILE A 634 -48.25 7.10 49.15
N PRO A 635 -47.50 6.90 50.25
CA PRO A 635 -46.96 8.00 51.08
C PRO A 635 -45.58 7.68 51.74
N ASN A 636 -44.80 8.57 52.38
CA ASN A 636 -44.58 10.03 52.35
C ASN A 636 -43.25 10.35 53.10
N GLN A 637 -42.69 11.56 52.95
CA GLN A 637 -41.64 12.10 53.84
C GLN A 637 -42.20 12.64 55.18
N PRO A 638 -41.33 12.84 56.19
CA PRO A 638 -41.22 14.15 56.86
C PRO A 638 -39.74 14.64 57.05
N SER A 639 -39.53 15.71 57.82
CA SER A 639 -38.43 16.70 57.63
C SER A 639 -37.85 17.36 58.91
N HIS A 640 -36.82 18.20 58.75
CA HIS A 640 -36.17 19.14 59.72
C HIS A 640 -35.28 18.51 60.84
N ASN A 641 -34.30 19.18 61.47
CA ASN A 641 -33.90 20.62 61.48
C ASN A 641 -32.42 20.87 61.92
N THR A 642 -31.84 22.04 61.56
CA THR A 642 -30.72 22.81 62.22
C THR A 642 -29.34 22.11 62.43
N GLU A 643 -28.17 22.76 62.69
CA GLU A 643 -27.84 24.14 63.14
C GLU A 643 -26.39 24.61 62.75
N GLU A 644 -26.22 25.91 62.48
CA GLU A 644 -25.02 26.82 62.61
C GLU A 644 -23.56 26.46 62.17
N ILE A 645 -22.64 27.40 62.42
CA ILE A 645 -21.27 27.64 61.87
C ILE A 645 -20.37 28.25 63.01
N PRO A 646 -19.15 28.89 62.87
CA PRO A 646 -18.45 29.45 61.69
C PRO A 646 -16.89 29.33 61.60
N LEU A 647 -16.36 29.74 60.43
CA LEU A 647 -15.15 30.57 60.16
C LEU A 647 -13.79 30.39 60.88
N SER A 648 -12.77 30.05 60.07
CA SER A 648 -11.44 30.69 59.87
C SER A 648 -10.56 31.16 61.06
N GLY A 649 -9.28 30.76 61.03
CA GLY A 649 -8.20 31.44 61.79
C GLY A 649 -6.79 30.97 61.43
N SER A 650 -5.94 31.90 61.00
CA SER A 650 -4.46 31.86 61.02
C SER A 650 -3.92 31.88 62.48
N SER A 651 -2.66 31.60 62.83
CA SER A 651 -1.40 31.30 62.12
C SER A 651 -0.58 30.26 62.97
N ASP A 652 0.75 30.07 62.99
CA ASP A 652 1.96 30.71 62.40
C ASP A 652 3.19 29.75 62.48
N GLU A 653 4.32 30.11 61.83
CA GLU A 653 5.72 29.61 62.07
C GLU A 653 6.01 28.07 61.93
N SER A 654 7.25 27.57 61.75
CA SER A 654 8.47 28.06 61.07
C SER A 654 9.49 26.91 60.83
N GLU A 655 10.25 27.02 59.72
CA GLU A 655 11.69 26.66 59.52
C GLU A 655 12.31 25.26 59.86
N GLU A 656 13.60 25.13 59.49
CA GLU A 656 14.59 24.04 59.63
C GLU A 656 14.26 22.67 58.97
N GLU A 657 14.89 22.22 57.88
CA GLU A 657 16.32 22.11 57.50
C GLU A 657 17.06 20.91 58.13
N LYS A 658 17.32 19.85 57.34
CA LYS A 658 18.70 19.40 56.98
C LYS A 658 18.76 18.16 56.06
N THR A 659 19.50 18.35 54.97
CA THR A 659 20.47 17.41 54.35
C THR A 659 20.46 15.93 54.78
N MET A 660 20.36 15.02 53.81
CA MET A 660 21.54 14.67 53.00
C MET A 660 21.15 14.26 51.58
#